data_AF-A0A963FLH0-F1
#
_entry.id   AF-A0A963FLH0-F1
#
_cell.length_a   1.000
_cell.length_b   1.000
_cell.length_c   1.000
_cell.angle_alpha   90.00
_cell.angle_beta   90.00
_cell.angle_gamma   90.00
#
_symmetry.space_group_name_H-M   'P 1'
#
loop_
_entity.id
_entity.type
_entity.pdbx_description
1 polymer ?
#
loop_
_entity_poly.entity_id
_entity_poly.type
_entity_poly.pdbx_seq_one_letter_code
_entity_poly.pdbx_strand_id
1 'polypeptide(L)'
;MNYATDVNEKASAGNACFRHKAFSPILCLILSLLFFSVSPSVFADRISYDAEKLKVLVEGTDDPDIVTITEVAIDQLRVSISTSGQVESQLFNIADVTVIVVGGKGGDDEILNSTGVSMTADGHAGNDKLSGGRGDDFLVGGTGDDQLLGNDGNDFLSGGEGKDIIIGGAGNDGLYGGLDNDSMEGGAGDDLLNGDDGDDIMSGSDGLDKMFGGAGADYIKGGGGKDTVDGGAGDDVIEGGDDGDILIGGLGDDTISGDVGDDVMEGGDGRDSMNGGLGNDVLAGGPGNDILAGLDGSDHLSGNDGNDGLDGGFGNDQLFGGAGDDNLVGGGGNDLLRGGSGADFLFGGGGGDSLYGEADNDRLDGDIIDPVLDGGEGENEITTDHSPVRFGIVANPANDPFSSDEDIFRAFEKAKTIANQVSLFFSFRAQDRMPDLLDAMDVVAQLGMSTIIQVGVQFLGQPNPPTDIPATFADETTRALYLDNVRSLAEKFPKTMVLSPEVNFMYWINRQEFELFATLYQEAYALVKEVSPQTDVGISFHYTLFRGCEQFAMLDALGPRDFLGITTYPIWLIDKGIIGSIEEYPPEWWSWLRWAYPNEKIIITEMGFPNSRNSTQEAQAAFVRRLPELMSGLKPESVNWTLLSNVTFYDPAALSQETLNFLLDVGVNPDILMGRLNNMGMHSHSGTPKLSWFEALKIKYDWEDVPVGPPGPLGVLTTNPADLPPICSQFDVSE
;
A
#
# COMPACT_ATOMS: atom_id res chain seq x y z
N MET A 1 28.16 -57.44 14.94
CA MET A 1 29.26 -58.39 14.64
C MET A 1 30.51 -57.86 15.33
N ASN A 2 31.27 -58.77 15.93
CA ASN A 2 32.19 -58.59 17.08
C ASN A 2 33.51 -57.85 16.80
N TYR A 3 34.00 -57.11 17.80
CA TYR A 3 35.26 -57.30 18.58
C TYR A 3 35.25 -56.22 19.71
N ALA A 4 35.00 -56.48 21.00
CA ALA A 4 35.82 -57.16 22.03
C ALA A 4 37.21 -56.48 22.19
N THR A 5 37.75 -56.07 23.35
CA THR A 5 37.66 -56.40 24.81
C THR A 5 38.75 -55.51 25.49
N ASP A 6 38.75 -55.05 26.75
CA ASP A 6 38.79 -55.76 28.06
C ASP A 6 38.97 -54.68 29.19
N VAL A 7 38.19 -54.66 30.30
CA VAL A 7 38.51 -55.20 31.68
C VAL A 7 39.20 -54.15 32.61
N ASN A 8 38.83 -53.86 33.89
CA ASN A 8 38.16 -54.60 34.98
C ASN A 8 37.63 -53.75 36.18
N GLU A 9 36.50 -54.19 36.74
CA GLU A 9 36.03 -54.38 38.15
C GLU A 9 36.58 -53.65 39.41
N LYS A 10 35.65 -53.04 40.20
CA LYS A 10 35.20 -53.35 41.61
C LYS A 10 34.45 -52.13 42.21
N ALA A 11 33.38 -52.19 43.02
CA ALA A 11 32.72 -53.27 43.76
C ALA A 11 31.24 -52.94 44.08
N SER A 12 30.49 -54.02 44.32
CA SER A 12 29.06 -54.21 44.60
C SER A 12 28.51 -53.71 45.95
N ALA A 13 27.22 -53.35 45.98
CA ALA A 13 26.23 -53.90 46.93
C ALA A 13 24.79 -53.49 46.54
N GLY A 14 23.93 -54.46 46.21
CA GLY A 14 22.50 -54.17 46.04
C GLY A 14 21.73 -55.18 45.20
N ASN A 15 21.84 -56.49 45.47
CA ASN A 15 20.80 -57.45 45.05
C ASN A 15 20.98 -58.80 45.75
N ALA A 16 20.25 -59.01 46.85
CA ALA A 16 19.98 -60.35 47.38
C ALA A 16 18.78 -60.32 48.33
N CYS A 17 17.57 -60.58 47.83
CA CYS A 17 16.49 -61.14 48.64
C CYS A 17 15.40 -61.80 47.79
N PHE A 18 15.65 -63.03 47.33
CA PHE A 18 14.58 -64.01 47.09
C PHE A 18 15.16 -65.42 47.25
N ARG A 19 14.92 -66.05 48.41
CA ARG A 19 14.69 -67.51 48.57
C ARG A 19 14.39 -67.90 50.04
N HIS A 20 13.11 -68.19 50.26
CA HIS A 20 12.48 -69.13 51.20
C HIS A 20 12.74 -69.15 52.73
N LYS A 21 11.62 -68.88 53.44
CA LYS A 21 11.00 -69.60 54.60
C LYS A 21 11.80 -69.80 55.89
N ALA A 22 11.51 -68.97 56.90
CA ALA A 22 10.96 -69.34 58.23
C ALA A 22 10.98 -68.15 59.22
N PHE A 23 9.81 -67.78 59.79
CA PHE A 23 9.58 -66.89 60.97
C PHE A 23 10.23 -65.48 60.97
N SER A 24 9.63 -64.32 61.30
CA SER A 24 8.32 -63.86 61.78
C SER A 24 8.22 -62.34 61.41
N PRO A 25 7.06 -61.77 61.03
CA PRO A 25 6.95 -60.43 60.43
C PRO A 25 7.02 -59.24 61.41
N ILE A 26 7.49 -59.45 62.65
CA ILE A 26 7.44 -58.43 63.72
C ILE A 26 8.80 -57.72 63.92
N LEU A 27 9.90 -58.22 63.35
CA LEU A 27 11.21 -57.55 63.43
C LEU A 27 11.49 -56.58 62.26
N CYS A 28 10.71 -56.67 61.17
CA CYS A 28 10.81 -55.74 60.03
C CYS A 28 10.04 -54.42 60.25
N LEU A 29 9.10 -54.37 61.20
CA LEU A 29 8.31 -53.17 61.49
C LEU A 29 8.94 -52.25 62.56
N ILE A 30 10.03 -52.70 63.21
CA ILE A 30 10.71 -51.95 64.29
C ILE A 30 12.02 -51.31 63.81
N LEU A 31 12.56 -51.70 62.63
CA LEU A 31 13.64 -50.97 61.96
C LEU A 31 13.13 -49.89 60.97
N SER A 32 11.83 -49.82 60.72
CA SER A 32 11.18 -48.81 59.86
C SER A 32 10.71 -47.55 60.60
N LEU A 33 11.10 -47.33 61.86
CA LEU A 33 10.64 -46.20 62.69
C LEU A 33 11.74 -45.44 63.45
N LEU A 34 13.03 -45.64 63.14
CA LEU A 34 14.14 -44.98 63.87
C LEU A 34 15.20 -44.27 63.00
N PHE A 35 14.88 -43.95 61.74
CA PHE A 35 15.58 -42.92 60.98
C PHE A 35 14.57 -42.04 60.23
N PHE A 36 13.79 -41.27 60.99
CA PHE A 36 13.29 -39.97 60.54
C PHE A 36 14.26 -38.93 61.11
N SER A 37 15.26 -38.57 60.31
CA SER A 37 15.77 -37.21 60.12
C SER A 37 17.08 -37.31 59.36
N VAL A 38 17.26 -36.37 58.44
CA VAL A 38 18.27 -36.31 57.38
C VAL A 38 17.89 -37.17 56.16
N SER A 39 16.90 -36.68 55.42
CA SER A 39 17.02 -36.68 53.96
C SER A 39 18.38 -36.03 53.65
N PRO A 40 19.33 -36.71 53.00
CA PRO A 40 20.29 -35.97 52.22
C PRO A 40 19.44 -35.31 51.14
N SER A 41 19.26 -34.01 51.25
CA SER A 41 18.93 -33.19 50.10
C SER A 41 20.00 -33.47 49.05
N VAL A 42 19.70 -34.37 48.12
CA VAL A 42 20.44 -34.50 46.88
C VAL A 42 19.98 -33.32 46.03
N PHE A 43 20.36 -32.11 46.41
CA PHE A 43 20.52 -31.04 45.43
C PHE A 43 21.88 -31.36 44.81
N ALA A 44 21.87 -31.86 43.57
CA ALA A 44 23.05 -31.69 42.75
C ALA A 44 23.28 -30.18 42.63
N ASP A 45 24.50 -29.69 42.82
CA ASP A 45 24.80 -28.28 42.56
C ASP A 45 24.46 -28.01 41.08
N ARG A 46 23.33 -27.34 40.82
CA ARG A 46 22.85 -27.06 39.46
C ARG A 46 23.69 -26.00 38.76
N ILE A 47 24.50 -25.29 39.55
CA ILE A 47 25.51 -24.36 39.07
C ILE A 47 26.88 -24.98 39.33
N SER A 48 27.67 -25.19 38.27
CA SER A 48 29.03 -25.72 38.36
C SER A 48 30.00 -24.95 37.47
N TYR A 49 31.30 -25.09 37.71
CA TYR A 49 32.35 -24.39 36.96
C TYR A 49 33.40 -25.38 36.42
N ASP A 50 33.60 -25.37 35.11
CA ASP A 50 34.63 -26.12 34.41
C ASP A 50 35.86 -25.23 34.24
N ALA A 51 36.83 -25.39 35.14
CA ALA A 51 38.06 -24.60 35.15
C ALA A 51 39.00 -24.89 33.97
N GLU A 52 38.90 -26.04 33.31
CA GLU A 52 39.71 -26.34 32.12
C GLU A 52 39.19 -25.60 30.89
N LYS A 53 37.87 -25.37 30.84
CA LYS A 53 37.20 -24.65 29.76
C LYS A 53 36.84 -23.20 30.08
N LEU A 54 37.05 -22.76 31.32
CA LEU A 54 36.64 -21.44 31.82
C LEU A 54 35.14 -21.18 31.60
N LYS A 55 34.30 -22.19 31.90
CA LYS A 55 32.85 -22.16 31.67
C LYS A 55 32.04 -22.35 32.95
N VAL A 56 30.96 -21.59 33.11
CA VAL A 56 29.91 -21.86 34.10
C VAL A 56 28.81 -22.68 33.44
N LEU A 57 28.34 -23.73 34.09
CA LEU A 57 27.26 -24.60 33.64
C LEU A 57 26.07 -24.46 34.59
N VAL A 58 24.90 -24.20 34.02
CA VAL A 58 23.62 -24.11 34.73
C VAL A 58 22.68 -25.17 34.15
N GLU A 59 22.28 -26.14 34.97
CA GLU A 59 21.37 -27.21 34.54
C GLU A 59 19.92 -26.91 34.96
N GLY A 60 19.04 -26.80 33.98
CA GLY A 60 17.59 -26.65 34.10
C GLY A 60 16.84 -27.93 34.51
N THR A 61 15.54 -27.76 34.71
CA THR A 61 14.53 -28.78 35.04
C THR A 61 13.39 -28.77 34.02
N ASP A 62 12.40 -29.66 34.20
CA ASP A 62 11.20 -29.72 33.36
C ASP A 62 10.09 -28.75 33.85
N ASP A 63 10.37 -27.96 34.90
CA ASP A 63 9.49 -26.93 35.44
C ASP A 63 10.09 -25.55 35.08
N PRO A 64 9.25 -24.49 34.94
CA PRO A 64 9.72 -23.12 34.69
C PRO A 64 10.90 -22.69 35.59
N ASP A 65 12.01 -22.39 34.96
CA ASP A 65 13.27 -21.94 35.53
C ASP A 65 13.50 -20.45 35.24
N ILE A 66 13.89 -19.69 36.26
CA ILE A 66 14.37 -18.30 36.10
C ILE A 66 15.87 -18.28 36.37
N VAL A 67 16.67 -18.05 35.33
CA VAL A 67 18.13 -17.90 35.40
C VAL A 67 18.49 -16.43 35.26
N THR A 68 19.24 -15.90 36.21
CA THR A 68 19.73 -14.51 36.17
C THR A 68 21.25 -14.46 36.35
N ILE A 69 21.90 -13.77 35.43
CA ILE A 69 23.34 -13.56 35.39
C ILE A 69 23.58 -12.06 35.49
N THR A 70 24.19 -11.63 36.60
CA THR A 70 24.34 -10.21 36.94
C THR A 70 25.73 -9.88 37.47
N GLU A 71 26.25 -8.71 37.12
CA GLU A 71 27.46 -8.18 37.73
C GLU A 71 27.08 -7.49 39.06
N VAL A 72 27.65 -7.98 40.17
CA VAL A 72 27.28 -7.53 41.53
C VAL A 72 28.36 -6.71 42.22
N ALA A 73 29.58 -6.73 41.68
CA ALA A 73 30.70 -5.87 42.02
C ALA A 73 31.71 -5.89 40.86
N ILE A 74 32.68 -4.97 40.88
CA ILE A 74 33.79 -4.96 39.92
C ILE A 74 34.44 -6.37 39.92
N ASP A 75 34.47 -6.99 38.74
CA ASP A 75 35.01 -8.32 38.47
C ASP A 75 34.26 -9.50 39.14
N GLN A 76 33.03 -9.31 39.65
CA GLN A 76 32.23 -10.39 40.23
C GLN A 76 30.89 -10.62 39.54
N LEU A 77 30.73 -11.84 39.05
CA LEU A 77 29.51 -12.36 38.45
C LEU A 77 28.69 -13.12 39.49
N ARG A 78 27.38 -12.85 39.56
CA ARG A 78 26.42 -13.71 40.25
C ARG A 78 25.58 -14.44 39.22
N VAL A 79 25.57 -15.77 39.32
CA VAL A 79 24.64 -16.63 38.59
C VAL A 79 23.63 -17.18 39.60
N SER A 80 22.34 -17.01 39.30
CA SER A 80 21.25 -17.53 40.13
C SER A 80 20.27 -18.31 39.26
N ILE A 81 19.76 -19.42 39.79
CA ILE A 81 18.66 -20.19 39.19
C ILE A 81 17.53 -20.32 40.20
N SER A 82 16.30 -20.13 39.75
CA SER A 82 15.09 -20.22 40.56
C SER A 82 14.04 -21.10 39.90
N THR A 83 13.61 -22.15 40.61
CA THR A 83 12.56 -23.08 40.12
C THR A 83 11.49 -23.21 41.17
N SER A 84 10.22 -23.01 40.81
CA SER A 84 9.10 -23.17 41.75
C SER A 84 9.32 -22.44 43.10
N GLY A 85 10.00 -21.29 43.07
CA GLY A 85 10.31 -20.45 44.23
C GLY A 85 11.49 -20.90 45.11
N GLN A 86 12.26 -21.93 44.72
CA GLN A 86 13.54 -22.27 45.33
C GLN A 86 14.67 -21.61 44.56
N VAL A 87 15.59 -20.91 45.24
CA VAL A 87 16.68 -20.15 44.62
C VAL A 87 18.04 -20.72 45.01
N GLU A 88 18.88 -21.01 44.02
CA GLU A 88 20.30 -21.32 44.16
C GLU A 88 21.12 -20.19 43.53
N SER A 89 22.25 -19.80 44.14
CA SER A 89 23.13 -18.76 43.58
C SER A 89 24.60 -19.00 43.91
N GLN A 90 25.49 -18.68 42.98
CA GLN A 90 26.94 -18.76 43.15
C GLN A 90 27.62 -17.49 42.60
N LEU A 91 28.80 -17.18 43.13
CA LEU A 91 29.65 -16.07 42.70
C LEU A 91 30.88 -16.59 41.98
N PHE A 92 31.22 -15.94 40.86
CA PHE A 92 32.41 -16.21 40.05
C PHE A 92 33.19 -14.93 39.82
N ASN A 93 34.50 -15.04 39.59
CA ASN A 93 35.27 -13.90 39.09
C ASN A 93 35.08 -13.79 37.58
N ILE A 94 34.80 -12.60 37.07
CA ILE A 94 34.58 -12.36 35.64
C ILE A 94 35.82 -12.75 34.81
N ALA A 95 37.03 -12.47 35.31
CA ALA A 95 38.28 -12.80 34.63
C ALA A 95 38.50 -14.32 34.42
N ASP A 96 37.77 -15.16 35.13
CA ASP A 96 37.86 -16.63 35.05
C ASP A 96 36.73 -17.23 34.19
N VAL A 97 35.75 -16.44 33.71
CA VAL A 97 34.59 -16.93 32.97
C VAL A 97 34.60 -16.37 31.55
N THR A 98 34.57 -17.27 30.57
CA THR A 98 34.51 -16.89 29.14
C THR A 98 33.15 -17.14 28.52
N VAL A 99 32.45 -18.20 28.95
CA VAL A 99 31.10 -18.55 28.46
C VAL A 99 30.27 -19.12 29.61
N ILE A 100 28.99 -18.77 29.65
CA ILE A 100 28.00 -19.39 30.53
C ILE A 100 27.10 -20.29 29.69
N VAL A 101 26.94 -21.55 30.06
CA VAL A 101 26.06 -22.50 29.36
C VAL A 101 24.85 -22.78 30.24
N VAL A 102 23.67 -22.42 29.75
CA VAL A 102 22.37 -22.65 30.40
C VAL A 102 21.57 -23.58 29.51
N GLY A 103 21.04 -24.68 30.05
CA GLY A 103 20.11 -25.53 29.32
C GLY A 103 18.87 -25.76 30.15
N GLY A 104 17.71 -25.40 29.60
CA GLY A 104 16.41 -25.84 30.09
C GLY A 104 16.29 -27.36 30.04
N LYS A 105 15.19 -27.92 30.54
CA LYS A 105 14.76 -29.28 30.13
C LYS A 105 13.28 -29.30 29.71
N GLY A 106 12.54 -28.22 29.97
CA GLY A 106 11.19 -27.91 29.51
C GLY A 106 10.45 -26.97 30.48
N GLY A 107 9.30 -26.45 30.05
CA GLY A 107 8.54 -25.41 30.76
C GLY A 107 8.97 -24.00 30.33
N ASP A 108 8.12 -23.00 30.58
CA ASP A 108 8.37 -21.61 30.19
C ASP A 108 9.50 -20.99 31.03
N ASP A 109 10.72 -20.97 30.50
CA ASP A 109 11.96 -20.54 31.15
C ASP A 109 12.25 -19.05 30.89
N GLU A 110 12.87 -18.36 31.87
CA GLU A 110 13.37 -16.99 31.72
C GLU A 110 14.87 -16.93 32.02
N ILE A 111 15.69 -16.78 30.99
CA ILE A 111 17.16 -16.74 31.06
C ILE A 111 17.64 -15.34 30.71
N LEU A 112 18.16 -14.61 31.70
CA LEU A 112 18.56 -13.20 31.55
C LEU A 112 20.03 -13.00 31.91
N ASN A 113 20.83 -12.59 30.93
CA ASN A 113 22.19 -12.13 31.13
C ASN A 113 22.30 -10.62 30.93
N SER A 114 22.67 -9.92 32.00
CA SER A 114 22.82 -8.46 32.00
C SER A 114 24.29 -8.03 32.00
N THR A 115 25.19 -8.90 31.57
CA THR A 115 26.66 -8.70 31.65
C THR A 115 27.27 -8.66 30.27
N GLY A 116 28.59 -8.47 30.17
CA GLY A 116 29.32 -8.57 28.89
C GLY A 116 30.04 -9.89 28.71
N VAL A 117 29.60 -10.94 29.41
CA VAL A 117 30.14 -12.30 29.27
C VAL A 117 29.22 -13.07 28.32
N SER A 118 29.80 -13.69 27.30
CA SER A 118 29.07 -14.55 26.37
C SER A 118 28.32 -15.69 27.06
N MET A 119 27.20 -16.08 26.48
CA MET A 119 26.27 -17.09 26.94
C MET A 119 25.90 -18.04 25.80
N THR A 120 25.70 -19.30 26.14
CA THR A 120 25.02 -20.30 25.34
C THR A 120 23.78 -20.70 26.11
N ALA A 121 22.58 -20.44 25.58
CA ALA A 121 21.32 -20.79 26.22
C ALA A 121 20.44 -21.62 25.26
N ASP A 122 19.76 -22.62 25.80
CA ASP A 122 18.81 -23.50 25.09
C ASP A 122 17.56 -23.64 25.96
N GLY A 123 16.42 -23.12 25.50
CA GLY A 123 15.13 -23.16 26.21
C GLY A 123 14.43 -24.53 26.13
N HIS A 124 14.70 -25.27 25.06
CA HIS A 124 14.11 -26.54 24.70
C HIS A 124 12.60 -26.50 24.39
N ALA A 125 11.73 -26.48 25.39
CA ALA A 125 10.30 -26.67 25.16
C ALA A 125 9.49 -25.86 26.15
N GLY A 126 8.58 -25.02 25.66
CA GLY A 126 7.91 -24.01 26.48
C GLY A 126 7.89 -22.70 25.71
N ASN A 127 7.25 -21.69 26.29
CA ASN A 127 7.34 -20.34 25.74
C ASN A 127 8.38 -19.58 26.55
N ASP A 128 9.60 -19.58 26.06
CA ASP A 128 10.80 -19.18 26.78
C ASP A 128 11.18 -17.72 26.49
N LYS A 129 11.93 -17.14 27.41
CA LYS A 129 12.50 -15.79 27.27
C LYS A 129 13.99 -15.79 27.54
N LEU A 130 14.78 -15.50 26.51
CA LEU A 130 16.23 -15.58 26.53
C LEU A 130 16.83 -14.20 26.21
N SER A 131 17.80 -13.76 27.01
CA SER A 131 18.52 -12.49 26.80
C SER A 131 20.02 -12.65 26.99
N GLY A 132 20.78 -12.35 25.92
CA GLY A 132 22.23 -12.54 25.77
C GLY A 132 23.09 -11.58 26.58
N GLY A 133 22.83 -10.28 26.48
CA GLY A 133 23.62 -9.26 27.16
C GLY A 133 24.60 -8.60 26.20
N ARG A 134 25.80 -8.23 26.65
CA ARG A 134 26.76 -7.47 25.81
C ARG A 134 27.88 -8.31 25.20
N GLY A 135 27.76 -9.64 25.24
CA GLY A 135 28.78 -10.55 24.74
C GLY A 135 28.32 -11.19 23.45
N ASP A 136 29.19 -11.89 22.73
CA ASP A 136 28.75 -12.69 21.57
C ASP A 136 28.04 -13.97 22.10
N ASP A 137 26.73 -14.05 21.90
CA ASP A 137 25.83 -15.02 22.53
C ASP A 137 25.30 -16.07 21.53
N PHE A 138 24.89 -17.23 22.04
CA PHE A 138 24.23 -18.28 21.27
C PHE A 138 22.94 -18.67 21.99
N LEU A 139 21.78 -18.28 21.45
CA LEU A 139 20.46 -18.47 22.05
C LEU A 139 19.61 -19.38 21.16
N VAL A 140 18.99 -20.39 21.75
CA VAL A 140 18.03 -21.28 21.07
C VAL A 140 16.75 -21.34 21.90
N GLY A 141 15.62 -21.00 21.29
CA GLY A 141 14.29 -21.11 21.90
C GLY A 141 13.88 -22.56 22.04
N GLY A 142 13.65 -23.23 20.92
CA GLY A 142 13.36 -24.66 20.84
C GLY A 142 11.97 -24.91 20.27
N THR A 143 11.01 -25.31 21.11
CA THR A 143 9.61 -25.48 20.70
C THR A 143 8.69 -24.64 21.58
N GLY A 144 7.71 -23.96 21.01
CA GLY A 144 6.83 -23.04 21.70
C GLY A 144 7.04 -21.62 21.18
N ASP A 145 6.25 -20.66 21.68
CA ASP A 145 6.37 -19.27 21.21
C ASP A 145 7.39 -18.53 22.09
N ASP A 146 8.61 -18.35 21.60
CA ASP A 146 9.79 -17.89 22.34
C ASP A 146 10.11 -16.41 22.10
N GLN A 147 10.86 -15.80 23.03
CA GLN A 147 11.38 -14.44 22.92
C GLN A 147 12.89 -14.43 23.13
N LEU A 148 13.65 -14.11 22.08
CA LEU A 148 15.11 -14.07 22.10
C LEU A 148 15.60 -12.64 21.88
N LEU A 149 16.55 -12.20 22.72
CA LEU A 149 17.16 -10.87 22.64
C LEU A 149 18.69 -10.96 22.78
N GLY A 150 19.44 -10.68 21.72
CA GLY A 150 20.91 -10.67 21.72
C GLY A 150 21.46 -9.53 22.58
N ASN A 151 21.02 -8.31 22.26
CA ASN A 151 21.47 -7.00 22.77
C ASN A 151 22.77 -6.52 22.10
N ASP A 152 23.92 -6.42 22.79
CA ASP A 152 25.16 -6.01 22.11
C ASP A 152 26.02 -7.26 21.89
N GLY A 153 26.66 -7.42 20.74
CA GLY A 153 27.45 -8.63 20.45
C GLY A 153 27.28 -9.05 19.01
N ASN A 154 28.06 -10.04 18.56
CA ASN A 154 27.74 -10.76 17.33
C ASN A 154 27.10 -12.07 17.76
N ASP A 155 25.78 -12.07 17.79
CA ASP A 155 24.97 -13.10 18.40
C ASP A 155 24.44 -14.09 17.37
N PHE A 156 24.12 -15.29 17.83
CA PHE A 156 23.40 -16.29 17.05
C PHE A 156 22.11 -16.64 17.78
N LEU A 157 20.96 -16.39 17.16
CA LEU A 157 19.64 -16.60 17.74
C LEU A 157 18.85 -17.54 16.83
N SER A 158 18.19 -18.55 17.41
CA SER A 158 17.33 -19.47 16.68
C SER A 158 16.03 -19.69 17.46
N GLY A 159 14.89 -19.37 16.86
CA GLY A 159 13.55 -19.54 17.43
C GLY A 159 13.20 -21.03 17.56
N GLY A 160 12.99 -21.70 16.43
CA GLY A 160 12.73 -23.14 16.37
C GLY A 160 11.33 -23.44 15.85
N GLU A 161 10.53 -24.21 16.59
CA GLU A 161 9.12 -24.43 16.25
C GLU A 161 8.24 -23.48 17.07
N GLY A 162 7.37 -22.69 16.45
CA GLY A 162 6.45 -21.81 17.16
C GLY A 162 6.44 -20.41 16.57
N LYS A 163 5.69 -19.49 17.18
CA LYS A 163 5.66 -18.08 16.72
C LYS A 163 6.60 -17.26 17.57
N ASP A 164 7.82 -17.08 17.10
CA ASP A 164 8.92 -16.54 17.87
C ASP A 164 9.12 -15.03 17.63
N ILE A 165 9.71 -14.37 18.62
CA ILE A 165 10.17 -12.98 18.52
C ILE A 165 11.68 -12.98 18.76
N ILE A 166 12.44 -12.56 17.75
CA ILE A 166 13.90 -12.62 17.76
C ILE A 166 14.45 -11.22 17.47
N ILE A 167 15.27 -10.68 18.37
CA ILE A 167 15.89 -9.36 18.22
C ILE A 167 17.39 -9.50 18.43
N GLY A 168 18.19 -9.21 17.40
CA GLY A 168 19.66 -9.24 17.44
C GLY A 168 20.20 -8.14 18.34
N GLY A 169 20.05 -6.89 17.90
CA GLY A 169 20.41 -5.70 18.65
C GLY A 169 21.54 -4.94 17.99
N ALA A 170 22.75 -5.01 18.50
CA ALA A 170 23.90 -4.25 18.01
C ALA A 170 25.11 -5.15 17.82
N GLY A 171 25.70 -5.12 16.63
CA GLY A 171 26.74 -6.02 16.16
C GLY A 171 26.21 -6.84 15.00
N ASN A 172 26.99 -7.79 14.51
CA ASN A 172 26.64 -8.55 13.32
C ASN A 172 26.04 -9.90 13.73
N ASP A 173 24.73 -9.98 13.73
CA ASP A 173 23.95 -11.07 14.30
C ASP A 173 23.49 -12.08 13.22
N GLY A 174 23.23 -13.31 13.67
CA GLY A 174 22.62 -14.37 12.85
C GLY A 174 21.32 -14.85 13.48
N LEU A 175 20.20 -14.57 12.84
CA LEU A 175 18.85 -14.85 13.31
C LEU A 175 18.19 -15.90 12.40
N TYR A 176 17.53 -16.89 13.03
CA TYR A 176 16.80 -17.96 12.35
C TYR A 176 15.43 -18.13 13.02
N GLY A 177 14.34 -17.91 12.26
CA GLY A 177 12.96 -18.10 12.72
C GLY A 177 12.66 -19.57 12.96
N GLY A 178 12.46 -20.32 11.89
CA GLY A 178 12.33 -21.77 11.92
C GLY A 178 11.02 -22.24 11.28
N LEU A 179 10.10 -22.79 12.07
CA LEU A 179 8.78 -23.19 11.58
C LEU A 179 7.72 -22.29 12.20
N ASP A 180 6.65 -22.03 11.43
CA ASP A 180 5.54 -21.15 11.78
C ASP A 180 5.94 -19.67 11.63
N ASN A 181 5.00 -18.75 11.93
CA ASN A 181 5.18 -17.32 11.61
C ASN A 181 5.98 -16.58 12.70
N ASP A 182 7.14 -16.07 12.34
CA ASP A 182 8.09 -15.43 13.23
C ASP A 182 8.19 -13.92 13.02
N SER A 183 8.77 -13.23 14.01
CA SER A 183 9.09 -11.80 13.95
C SER A 183 10.55 -11.57 14.31
N MET A 184 11.31 -10.97 13.39
CA MET A 184 12.76 -10.80 13.51
C MET A 184 13.20 -9.35 13.25
N GLU A 185 14.14 -8.86 14.08
CA GLU A 185 14.79 -7.55 13.92
C GLU A 185 16.32 -7.73 14.11
N GLY A 186 17.11 -7.43 13.08
CA GLY A 186 18.57 -7.48 13.11
C GLY A 186 19.13 -6.40 14.03
N GLY A 187 18.92 -5.14 13.67
CA GLY A 187 19.25 -3.99 14.49
C GLY A 187 20.40 -3.19 13.86
N ALA A 188 21.49 -2.97 14.59
CA ALA A 188 22.62 -2.18 14.09
C ALA A 188 23.82 -3.08 13.82
N GLY A 189 24.23 -3.21 12.57
CA GLY A 189 25.37 -4.05 12.18
C GLY A 189 25.08 -4.74 10.85
N ASP A 190 25.98 -5.59 10.38
CA ASP A 190 25.71 -6.36 9.16
C ASP A 190 25.14 -7.73 9.57
N ASP A 191 23.82 -7.88 9.47
CA ASP A 191 23.07 -9.02 10.02
C ASP A 191 22.72 -10.08 8.95
N LEU A 192 22.44 -11.30 9.42
CA LEU A 192 21.91 -12.40 8.63
C LEU A 192 20.59 -12.88 9.24
N LEU A 193 19.47 -12.70 8.54
CA LEU A 193 18.15 -13.17 8.96
C LEU A 193 17.65 -14.27 8.00
N ASN A 194 17.04 -15.31 8.54
CA ASN A 194 16.40 -16.38 7.77
C ASN A 194 15.06 -16.79 8.42
N GLY A 195 13.93 -16.58 7.74
CA GLY A 195 12.59 -16.93 8.22
C GLY A 195 12.33 -18.44 8.25
N ASP A 196 12.83 -19.15 7.23
CA ASP A 196 12.57 -20.57 6.98
C ASP A 196 11.11 -20.85 6.55
N ASP A 197 10.29 -21.63 7.28
CA ASP A 197 8.90 -21.95 6.88
C ASP A 197 7.91 -21.10 7.70
N GLY A 198 7.15 -20.19 7.10
CA GLY A 198 6.24 -19.31 7.83
C GLY A 198 5.76 -18.15 6.97
N ASP A 199 4.74 -17.40 7.44
CA ASP A 199 4.53 -16.05 6.90
C ASP A 199 5.20 -15.10 7.89
N ASP A 200 6.44 -14.72 7.63
CA ASP A 200 7.35 -14.07 8.59
C ASP A 200 7.39 -12.56 8.45
N ILE A 201 7.81 -11.88 9.52
CA ILE A 201 8.02 -10.43 9.55
C ILE A 201 9.48 -10.17 9.90
N MET A 202 10.24 -9.57 8.98
CA MET A 202 11.68 -9.34 9.14
C MET A 202 12.06 -7.87 8.92
N SER A 203 13.03 -7.38 9.70
CA SER A 203 13.66 -6.06 9.52
C SER A 203 15.16 -6.13 9.75
N GLY A 204 15.97 -5.75 8.75
CA GLY A 204 17.43 -5.62 8.88
C GLY A 204 17.81 -4.44 9.78
N SER A 205 17.21 -3.28 9.51
CA SER A 205 17.43 -2.00 10.17
C SER A 205 18.69 -1.26 9.68
N ASP A 206 19.71 -0.98 10.49
CA ASP A 206 20.90 -0.25 10.02
C ASP A 206 22.01 -1.26 9.70
N GLY A 207 22.46 -1.40 8.45
CA GLY A 207 23.38 -2.50 8.16
C GLY A 207 23.74 -2.71 6.71
N LEU A 208 24.56 -3.75 6.46
CA LEU A 208 24.60 -4.41 5.15
C LEU A 208 24.03 -5.81 5.35
N ASP A 209 22.71 -5.89 5.31
CA ASP A 209 21.98 -7.05 5.80
C ASP A 209 21.75 -8.08 4.69
N LYS A 210 21.62 -9.34 5.12
CA LYS A 210 21.22 -10.46 4.27
C LYS A 210 20.00 -11.12 4.84
N MET A 211 18.93 -11.17 4.06
CA MET A 211 17.65 -11.66 4.53
C MET A 211 17.08 -12.67 3.56
N PHE A 212 16.59 -13.78 4.10
CA PHE A 212 15.92 -14.84 3.37
C PHE A 212 14.56 -15.06 4.02
N GLY A 213 13.46 -14.82 3.31
CA GLY A 213 12.10 -15.09 3.81
C GLY A 213 11.89 -16.59 3.98
N GLY A 214 11.93 -17.31 2.85
CA GLY A 214 11.88 -18.76 2.84
C GLY A 214 10.60 -19.24 2.18
N ALA A 215 9.69 -19.87 2.93
CA ALA A 215 8.44 -20.42 2.40
C ALA A 215 7.23 -19.89 3.17
N GLY A 216 6.32 -19.22 2.47
CA GLY A 216 5.12 -18.58 2.99
C GLY A 216 5.12 -17.12 2.53
N ALA A 217 4.11 -16.34 2.93
CA ALA A 217 3.96 -14.97 2.44
C ALA A 217 4.64 -13.97 3.38
N ASP A 218 5.88 -13.61 3.09
CA ASP A 218 6.75 -12.87 4.00
C ASP A 218 6.62 -11.34 3.86
N TYR A 219 6.88 -10.62 4.95
CA TYR A 219 7.04 -9.17 4.95
C TYR A 219 8.46 -8.82 5.41
N ILE A 220 9.26 -8.27 4.50
CA ILE A 220 10.70 -8.06 4.70
C ILE A 220 11.05 -6.60 4.46
N LYS A 221 11.79 -6.00 5.40
CA LYS A 221 12.31 -4.64 5.30
C LYS A 221 13.84 -4.61 5.45
N GLY A 222 14.57 -4.13 4.45
CA GLY A 222 16.02 -3.92 4.50
C GLY A 222 16.38 -2.90 5.57
N GLY A 223 16.01 -1.65 5.32
CA GLY A 223 16.24 -0.55 6.24
C GLY A 223 17.23 0.44 5.64
N GLY A 224 18.37 0.65 6.28
CA GLY A 224 19.40 1.55 5.79
C GLY A 224 20.69 0.81 5.51
N GLY A 225 21.24 1.04 4.32
CA GLY A 225 22.47 0.43 3.84
C GLY A 225 22.18 -0.49 2.66
N LYS A 226 23.22 -1.14 2.12
CA LYS A 226 23.10 -1.90 0.87
C LYS A 226 22.78 -3.36 1.16
N ASP A 227 21.50 -3.66 1.19
CA ASP A 227 20.97 -4.94 1.64
C ASP A 227 20.85 -5.95 0.49
N THR A 228 20.73 -7.21 0.86
CA THR A 228 20.39 -8.30 -0.07
C THR A 228 19.23 -9.10 0.50
N VAL A 229 18.12 -9.10 -0.21
CA VAL A 229 16.85 -9.71 0.21
C VAL A 229 16.39 -10.73 -0.82
N ASP A 230 15.98 -11.90 -0.35
CA ASP A 230 15.39 -12.99 -1.14
C ASP A 230 14.11 -13.43 -0.42
N GLY A 231 12.94 -13.16 -1.01
CA GLY A 231 11.62 -13.51 -0.46
C GLY A 231 11.43 -15.02 -0.40
N GLY A 232 11.70 -15.69 -1.52
CA GLY A 232 11.73 -17.14 -1.61
C GLY A 232 10.47 -17.68 -2.29
N ALA A 233 9.56 -18.29 -1.54
CA ALA A 233 8.37 -18.91 -2.09
C ALA A 233 7.12 -18.48 -1.33
N GLY A 234 6.22 -17.79 -2.00
CA GLY A 234 5.01 -17.22 -1.45
C GLY A 234 4.70 -15.91 -2.15
N ASP A 235 3.63 -15.24 -1.73
CA ASP A 235 3.32 -13.92 -2.26
C ASP A 235 3.96 -12.90 -1.29
N ASP A 236 5.20 -12.48 -1.56
CA ASP A 236 6.04 -11.74 -0.62
C ASP A 236 5.91 -10.22 -0.77
N VAL A 237 6.20 -9.49 0.31
CA VAL A 237 6.29 -8.03 0.34
C VAL A 237 7.68 -7.61 0.80
N ILE A 238 8.43 -6.97 -0.09
CA ILE A 238 9.82 -6.57 0.15
C ILE A 238 9.97 -5.05 0.03
N GLU A 239 10.54 -4.42 1.05
CA GLU A 239 10.96 -3.01 1.07
C GLU A 239 12.49 -2.94 1.25
N GLY A 240 13.22 -2.42 0.27
CA GLY A 240 14.69 -2.24 0.34
C GLY A 240 15.07 -1.17 1.36
N GLY A 241 14.73 0.09 1.07
CA GLY A 241 14.87 1.20 2.00
C GLY A 241 15.84 2.26 1.49
N ASP A 242 16.80 2.65 2.30
CA ASP A 242 17.81 3.65 1.93
C ASP A 242 19.08 2.95 1.40
N ASP A 243 19.73 3.55 0.40
CA ASP A 243 20.88 3.03 -0.35
C ASP A 243 20.52 1.97 -1.41
N GLY A 244 21.49 1.62 -2.26
CA GLY A 244 21.23 0.74 -3.41
C GLY A 244 21.33 -0.75 -3.05
N ASP A 245 20.20 -1.45 -3.16
CA ASP A 245 19.90 -2.80 -2.69
C ASP A 245 19.83 -3.85 -3.81
N ILE A 246 19.77 -5.13 -3.39
CA ILE A 246 19.45 -6.27 -4.25
C ILE A 246 18.23 -6.99 -3.68
N LEU A 247 17.12 -6.98 -4.40
CA LEU A 247 15.85 -7.56 -3.95
C LEU A 247 15.38 -8.62 -4.94
N ILE A 248 15.01 -9.80 -4.43
CA ILE A 248 14.55 -10.94 -5.22
C ILE A 248 13.23 -11.41 -4.60
N GLY A 249 12.15 -11.44 -5.40
CA GLY A 249 10.84 -11.97 -4.97
C GLY A 249 10.88 -13.49 -4.85
N GLY A 250 10.96 -14.17 -5.99
CA GLY A 250 11.14 -15.61 -6.06
C GLY A 250 9.98 -16.31 -6.76
N LEU A 251 9.21 -17.11 -6.02
CA LEU A 251 8.05 -17.84 -6.54
C LEU A 251 6.77 -17.30 -5.92
N GLY A 252 5.84 -16.77 -6.72
CA GLY A 252 4.55 -16.27 -6.23
C GLY A 252 4.29 -14.86 -6.76
N ASP A 253 3.16 -14.28 -6.39
CA ASP A 253 2.82 -12.93 -6.86
C ASP A 253 3.42 -11.88 -5.90
N ASP A 254 4.62 -11.39 -6.19
CA ASP A 254 5.42 -10.58 -5.25
C ASP A 254 5.18 -9.07 -5.37
N THR A 255 5.39 -8.33 -4.27
CA THR A 255 5.37 -6.87 -4.24
C THR A 255 6.71 -6.33 -3.71
N ILE A 256 7.45 -5.61 -4.55
CA ILE A 256 8.83 -5.17 -4.25
C ILE A 256 8.95 -3.64 -4.40
N SER A 257 9.57 -2.97 -3.42
CA SER A 257 9.91 -1.53 -3.47
C SER A 257 11.39 -1.33 -3.15
N GLY A 258 12.15 -0.70 -4.06
CA GLY A 258 13.55 -0.31 -3.83
C GLY A 258 13.70 0.89 -2.89
N ASP A 259 12.74 1.83 -2.97
CA ASP A 259 12.69 3.08 -2.21
C ASP A 259 13.75 4.12 -2.63
N VAL A 260 14.90 4.24 -1.95
CA VAL A 260 15.90 5.27 -2.25
C VAL A 260 17.25 4.63 -2.51
N GLY A 261 17.66 4.53 -3.76
CA GLY A 261 18.86 3.80 -4.10
C GLY A 261 19.07 3.69 -5.60
N ASP A 262 20.23 3.20 -6.02
CA ASP A 262 20.33 2.60 -7.35
C ASP A 262 20.13 1.09 -7.10
N ASP A 263 18.90 0.60 -7.28
CA ASP A 263 18.46 -0.74 -6.84
C ASP A 263 18.50 -1.78 -7.97
N VAL A 264 18.63 -3.05 -7.60
CA VAL A 264 18.52 -4.19 -8.50
C VAL A 264 17.43 -5.13 -8.01
N MET A 265 16.39 -5.31 -8.83
CA MET A 265 15.21 -6.10 -8.48
C MET A 265 14.92 -7.20 -9.50
N GLU A 266 14.56 -8.38 -9.01
CA GLU A 266 14.07 -9.52 -9.79
C GLU A 266 12.76 -10.02 -9.16
N GLY A 267 11.66 -10.04 -9.93
CA GLY A 267 10.37 -10.56 -9.48
C GLY A 267 10.41 -12.08 -9.35
N GLY A 268 10.62 -12.76 -10.47
CA GLY A 268 10.72 -14.21 -10.51
C GLY A 268 9.55 -14.84 -11.26
N ASP A 269 9.07 -15.99 -10.78
CA ASP A 269 7.89 -16.65 -11.37
C ASP A 269 6.63 -16.11 -10.69
N GLY A 270 5.70 -15.52 -11.41
CA GLY A 270 4.47 -15.04 -10.78
C GLY A 270 3.80 -13.89 -11.51
N ARG A 271 3.00 -13.12 -10.80
CA ARG A 271 2.58 -11.81 -11.27
C ARG A 271 3.08 -10.76 -10.29
N ASP A 272 4.16 -10.11 -10.67
CA ASP A 272 4.89 -9.25 -9.74
C ASP A 272 4.55 -7.77 -9.91
N SER A 273 4.70 -7.02 -8.82
CA SER A 273 4.48 -5.58 -8.75
C SER A 273 5.71 -4.91 -8.15
N MET A 274 6.53 -4.28 -8.99
CA MET A 274 7.82 -3.69 -8.60
C MET A 274 7.83 -2.17 -8.75
N ASN A 275 8.55 -1.52 -7.83
CA ASN A 275 8.76 -0.08 -7.81
C ASN A 275 10.23 0.24 -7.50
N GLY A 276 10.92 0.90 -8.44
CA GLY A 276 12.28 1.43 -8.29
C GLY A 276 12.38 2.42 -7.15
N GLY A 277 11.76 3.58 -7.35
CA GLY A 277 11.76 4.64 -6.35
C GLY A 277 12.62 5.82 -6.80
N LEU A 278 13.61 6.19 -6.01
CA LEU A 278 14.53 7.29 -6.32
C LEU A 278 15.92 6.75 -6.64
N GLY A 279 16.40 6.95 -7.86
CA GLY A 279 17.76 6.61 -8.29
C GLY A 279 17.71 5.89 -9.62
N ASN A 280 18.80 5.23 -10.04
CA ASN A 280 18.83 4.56 -11.35
C ASN A 280 18.73 3.05 -11.13
N ASP A 281 17.55 2.53 -11.38
CA ASP A 281 17.17 1.18 -10.97
C ASP A 281 17.22 0.19 -12.13
N VAL A 282 17.40 -1.08 -11.78
CA VAL A 282 17.36 -2.21 -12.71
C VAL A 282 16.29 -3.19 -12.24
N LEU A 283 15.20 -3.31 -13.01
CA LEU A 283 14.06 -4.16 -12.68
C LEU A 283 13.89 -5.24 -13.75
N ALA A 284 13.71 -6.49 -13.31
CA ALA A 284 13.35 -7.61 -14.16
C ALA A 284 12.10 -8.32 -13.63
N GLY A 285 11.03 -8.36 -14.43
CA GLY A 285 9.76 -9.07 -14.18
C GLY A 285 10.00 -10.55 -13.97
N GLY A 286 10.28 -11.23 -15.07
CA GLY A 286 10.50 -12.67 -15.08
C GLY A 286 9.40 -13.32 -15.91
N PRO A 287 9.09 -14.60 -15.68
CA PRO A 287 7.89 -15.21 -16.25
C PRO A 287 6.64 -14.76 -15.49
N GLY A 288 5.74 -14.03 -16.15
CA GLY A 288 4.62 -13.46 -15.44
C GLY A 288 3.66 -12.62 -16.24
N ASN A 289 2.96 -11.70 -15.60
CA ASN A 289 2.25 -10.61 -16.26
C ASN A 289 2.47 -9.38 -15.37
N ASP A 290 3.66 -8.85 -15.42
CA ASP A 290 4.25 -8.08 -14.34
C ASP A 290 3.96 -6.59 -14.50
N ILE A 291 4.09 -5.85 -13.39
CA ILE A 291 4.00 -4.40 -13.38
C ILE A 291 5.29 -3.85 -12.80
N LEU A 292 6.06 -3.13 -13.61
CA LEU A 292 7.33 -2.53 -13.24
C LEU A 292 7.23 -1.00 -13.37
N ALA A 293 7.67 -0.28 -12.34
CA ALA A 293 7.79 1.16 -12.35
C ALA A 293 9.21 1.59 -11.95
N GLY A 294 9.89 2.37 -12.79
CA GLY A 294 11.20 2.97 -12.46
C GLY A 294 11.06 4.15 -11.49
N LEU A 295 10.15 5.07 -11.82
CA LEU A 295 9.91 6.34 -11.10
C LEU A 295 10.97 7.40 -11.38
N ASP A 296 11.72 7.90 -10.39
CA ASP A 296 12.66 9.00 -10.60
C ASP A 296 14.05 8.42 -10.89
N GLY A 297 14.55 8.46 -12.12
CA GLY A 297 15.74 7.68 -12.45
C GLY A 297 16.09 7.59 -13.91
N SER A 298 17.31 7.17 -14.26
CA SER A 298 17.55 6.64 -15.61
C SER A 298 17.56 5.12 -15.53
N ASP A 299 16.39 4.55 -15.65
CA ASP A 299 16.10 3.18 -15.23
C ASP A 299 16.22 2.17 -16.37
N HIS A 300 16.35 0.90 -16.00
CA HIS A 300 16.33 -0.22 -16.91
C HIS A 300 15.29 -1.25 -16.47
N LEU A 301 14.20 -1.33 -17.21
CA LEU A 301 13.09 -2.24 -16.95
C LEU A 301 13.02 -3.32 -18.03
N SER A 302 12.87 -4.58 -17.62
CA SER A 302 12.68 -5.73 -18.50
C SER A 302 11.49 -6.57 -18.03
N GLY A 303 10.43 -6.67 -18.83
CA GLY A 303 9.27 -7.54 -18.53
C GLY A 303 9.64 -9.02 -18.58
N ASN A 304 10.27 -9.42 -19.70
CA ASN A 304 10.62 -10.80 -20.06
C ASN A 304 9.44 -11.58 -20.67
N ASP A 305 8.95 -12.64 -20.03
CA ASP A 305 7.95 -13.53 -20.63
C ASP A 305 6.58 -13.17 -20.03
N GLY A 306 5.62 -12.82 -20.89
CA GLY A 306 4.24 -12.58 -20.53
C GLY A 306 3.74 -11.19 -20.94
N ASN A 307 2.55 -10.81 -20.47
CA ASN A 307 1.93 -9.55 -20.86
C ASN A 307 2.17 -8.49 -19.79
N ASP A 308 3.21 -7.69 -19.97
CA ASP A 308 3.75 -6.84 -18.93
C ASP A 308 3.32 -5.37 -19.05
N GLY A 309 3.44 -4.64 -17.94
CA GLY A 309 3.23 -3.19 -17.87
C GLY A 309 4.47 -2.51 -17.29
N LEU A 310 5.19 -1.77 -18.12
CA LEU A 310 6.42 -1.06 -17.76
C LEU A 310 6.19 0.45 -17.83
N ASP A 311 6.54 1.17 -16.76
CA ASP A 311 6.51 2.63 -16.68
C ASP A 311 7.88 3.17 -16.23
N GLY A 312 8.61 3.83 -17.13
CA GLY A 312 9.95 4.38 -16.86
C GLY A 312 9.90 5.50 -15.83
N GLY A 313 8.89 6.37 -15.90
CA GLY A 313 8.78 7.52 -15.01
C GLY A 313 9.53 8.74 -15.54
N PHE A 314 10.55 9.21 -14.82
CA PHE A 314 11.33 10.38 -15.16
C PHE A 314 12.80 10.05 -15.34
N GLY A 315 13.35 10.33 -16.51
CA GLY A 315 14.79 10.41 -16.71
C GLY A 315 15.19 10.09 -18.12
N ASN A 316 15.95 9.04 -18.38
CA ASN A 316 16.17 8.56 -19.74
C ASN A 316 16.23 7.05 -19.64
N ASP A 317 15.09 6.44 -19.87
CA ASP A 317 14.83 5.08 -19.42
C ASP A 317 15.00 4.08 -20.57
N GLN A 318 15.27 2.84 -20.20
CA GLN A 318 15.35 1.71 -21.13
C GLN A 318 14.31 0.66 -20.74
N LEU A 319 13.29 0.51 -21.57
CA LEU A 319 12.19 -0.42 -21.35
C LEU A 319 12.21 -1.51 -22.43
N PHE A 320 12.20 -2.76 -21.98
CA PHE A 320 12.13 -3.95 -22.82
C PHE A 320 10.92 -4.79 -22.40
N GLY A 321 9.91 -4.92 -23.26
CA GLY A 321 8.73 -5.75 -22.99
C GLY A 321 9.13 -7.22 -22.95
N GLY A 322 9.55 -7.74 -24.09
CA GLY A 322 10.02 -9.11 -24.20
C GLY A 322 9.05 -9.94 -25.04
N ALA A 323 8.41 -10.93 -24.45
CA ALA A 323 7.52 -11.85 -25.14
C ALA A 323 6.12 -11.84 -24.55
N GLY A 324 5.17 -11.24 -25.25
CA GLY A 324 3.76 -11.17 -24.88
C GLY A 324 3.19 -9.84 -25.36
N ASP A 325 1.94 -9.56 -25.02
CA ASP A 325 1.30 -8.29 -25.42
C ASP A 325 1.58 -7.21 -24.35
N ASP A 326 2.66 -6.45 -24.55
CA ASP A 326 3.24 -5.58 -23.52
C ASP A 326 2.75 -4.13 -23.59
N ASN A 327 2.89 -3.40 -22.47
CA ASN A 327 2.56 -1.99 -22.36
C ASN A 327 3.74 -1.21 -21.79
N LEU A 328 4.39 -0.42 -22.65
CA LEU A 328 5.58 0.34 -22.29
C LEU A 328 5.26 1.84 -22.30
N VAL A 329 5.59 2.51 -21.21
CA VAL A 329 5.41 3.95 -21.01
C VAL A 329 6.78 4.54 -20.67
N GLY A 330 7.37 5.31 -21.58
CA GLY A 330 8.69 5.93 -21.36
C GLY A 330 8.64 6.94 -20.23
N GLY A 331 7.67 7.86 -20.32
CA GLY A 331 7.43 8.85 -19.28
C GLY A 331 8.01 10.19 -19.70
N GLY A 332 8.85 10.80 -18.88
CA GLY A 332 9.50 12.07 -19.18
C GLY A 332 10.99 11.84 -19.37
N GLY A 333 11.56 12.18 -20.52
CA GLY A 333 12.94 11.80 -20.75
C GLY A 333 13.41 11.82 -22.19
N ASN A 334 14.42 11.02 -22.49
CA ASN A 334 14.65 10.60 -23.87
C ASN A 334 14.81 9.08 -23.79
N ASP A 335 13.69 8.40 -23.98
CA ASP A 335 13.56 7.01 -23.57
C ASP A 335 13.80 6.06 -24.75
N LEU A 336 14.18 4.83 -24.43
CA LEU A 336 14.30 3.73 -25.38
C LEU A 336 13.30 2.66 -25.02
N LEU A 337 12.31 2.45 -25.88
CA LEU A 337 11.28 1.42 -25.70
C LEU A 337 11.44 0.36 -26.78
N ARG A 338 11.44 -0.91 -26.37
CA ARG A 338 11.39 -2.09 -27.26
C ARG A 338 10.27 -3.02 -26.83
N GLY A 339 9.27 -3.19 -27.68
CA GLY A 339 8.15 -4.11 -27.45
C GLY A 339 8.64 -5.55 -27.41
N GLY A 340 9.15 -6.04 -28.53
CA GLY A 340 9.72 -7.37 -28.63
C GLY A 340 8.85 -8.25 -29.50
N SER A 341 8.27 -9.32 -28.95
CA SER A 341 7.32 -10.17 -29.67
C SER A 341 5.96 -10.16 -29.01
N GLY A 342 4.92 -9.94 -29.80
CA GLY A 342 3.55 -9.83 -29.33
C GLY A 342 2.93 -8.55 -29.85
N ALA A 343 1.68 -8.27 -29.50
CA ALA A 343 1.02 -7.05 -29.95
C ALA A 343 1.20 -5.95 -28.90
N ASP A 344 2.23 -5.13 -29.07
CA ASP A 344 2.67 -4.22 -28.02
C ASP A 344 2.07 -2.82 -28.13
N PHE A 345 1.94 -2.15 -26.99
CA PHE A 345 1.63 -0.72 -26.90
C PHE A 345 2.81 0.05 -26.32
N LEU A 346 3.39 0.95 -27.10
CA LEU A 346 4.51 1.80 -26.70
C LEU A 346 4.07 3.26 -26.72
N PHE A 347 4.24 3.94 -25.59
CA PHE A 347 3.99 5.37 -25.43
C PHE A 347 5.26 6.06 -24.95
N GLY A 348 5.86 6.92 -25.78
CA GLY A 348 7.12 7.61 -25.45
C GLY A 348 6.93 8.59 -24.30
N GLY A 349 5.89 9.43 -24.41
CA GLY A 349 5.60 10.45 -23.42
C GLY A 349 6.25 11.78 -23.80
N GLY A 350 6.93 12.41 -22.85
CA GLY A 350 7.53 13.71 -23.04
C GLY A 350 9.02 13.61 -23.29
N GLY A 351 9.48 14.16 -24.41
CA GLY A 351 10.91 14.29 -24.70
C GLY A 351 11.28 13.54 -25.97
N GLY A 352 12.54 13.22 -26.19
CA GLY A 352 13.03 12.74 -27.49
C GLY A 352 13.18 11.23 -27.55
N ASP A 353 12.10 10.50 -27.79
CA ASP A 353 12.06 9.06 -27.55
C ASP A 353 12.35 8.19 -28.78
N SER A 354 12.79 6.95 -28.53
CA SER A 354 13.04 5.95 -29.55
C SER A 354 12.22 4.69 -29.29
N LEU A 355 11.14 4.51 -30.06
CA LEU A 355 10.20 3.40 -29.92
C LEU A 355 10.42 2.37 -31.03
N TYR A 356 10.59 1.11 -30.64
CA TYR A 356 10.71 -0.04 -31.54
C TYR A 356 9.66 -1.11 -31.18
N GLY A 357 8.68 -1.36 -32.04
CA GLY A 357 7.70 -2.44 -31.83
C GLY A 357 8.35 -3.82 -31.99
N GLU A 358 9.20 -3.96 -33.00
CA GLU A 358 9.94 -5.18 -33.36
C GLU A 358 9.11 -6.24 -34.11
N ALA A 359 8.41 -7.16 -33.45
CA ALA A 359 7.66 -8.23 -34.11
C ALA A 359 6.15 -8.11 -33.88
N ASP A 360 5.36 -8.74 -34.76
CA ASP A 360 3.90 -8.74 -34.71
C ASP A 360 3.27 -7.33 -34.89
N ASN A 361 2.06 -7.08 -34.37
CA ASN A 361 1.28 -5.89 -34.72
C ASN A 361 1.24 -4.90 -33.56
N ASP A 362 2.05 -3.86 -33.66
CA ASP A 362 2.27 -2.94 -32.56
C ASP A 362 1.54 -1.61 -32.73
N ARG A 363 1.32 -0.95 -31.60
CA ARG A 363 0.86 0.43 -31.55
C ARG A 363 1.90 1.30 -30.87
N LEU A 364 2.43 2.27 -31.61
CA LEU A 364 3.39 3.25 -31.13
C LEU A 364 2.72 4.62 -31.10
N ASP A 365 2.73 5.27 -29.93
CA ASP A 365 2.23 6.63 -29.75
C ASP A 365 3.36 7.53 -29.25
N GLY A 366 3.91 8.30 -30.18
CA GLY A 366 4.95 9.28 -29.93
C GLY A 366 4.46 10.71 -30.11
N ASP A 367 5.38 11.66 -30.06
CA ASP A 367 5.14 13.05 -30.37
C ASP A 367 5.99 13.56 -31.55
N ILE A 368 6.03 14.88 -31.77
CA ILE A 368 6.75 15.48 -32.90
C ILE A 368 8.26 15.65 -32.66
N ILE A 369 8.74 15.49 -31.43
CA ILE A 369 10.16 15.60 -31.08
C ILE A 369 10.87 14.24 -31.04
N ASP A 370 10.12 13.13 -31.06
CA ASP A 370 10.66 11.77 -31.13
C ASP A 370 11.52 11.51 -32.38
N PRO A 371 12.80 11.14 -32.20
CA PRO A 371 13.68 10.82 -33.31
C PRO A 371 13.36 9.51 -34.01
N VAL A 372 12.74 8.52 -33.34
CA VAL A 372 12.50 7.18 -33.90
C VAL A 372 11.15 6.60 -33.48
N LEU A 373 10.33 6.28 -34.48
CA LEU A 373 9.13 5.45 -34.34
C LEU A 373 9.21 4.33 -35.38
N ASP A 374 9.63 3.14 -34.97
CA ASP A 374 9.81 1.97 -35.85
C ASP A 374 8.94 0.82 -35.38
N GLY A 375 7.82 0.59 -36.04
CA GLY A 375 6.93 -0.53 -35.68
C GLY A 375 7.51 -1.91 -35.99
N GLY A 376 8.60 -2.05 -36.76
CA GLY A 376 9.15 -3.37 -37.06
C GLY A 376 8.34 -4.20 -38.07
N GLU A 377 8.21 -5.50 -37.84
CA GLU A 377 7.41 -6.43 -38.64
C GLU A 377 5.89 -6.20 -38.43
N GLY A 378 5.01 -6.89 -39.16
CA GLY A 378 3.55 -6.79 -38.99
C GLY A 378 2.84 -5.54 -39.52
N GLU A 379 1.57 -5.38 -39.13
CA GLU A 379 0.66 -4.29 -39.48
C GLU A 379 0.51 -3.31 -38.31
N ASN A 380 1.45 -2.36 -38.22
CA ASN A 380 1.58 -1.46 -37.07
C ASN A 380 0.76 -0.17 -37.19
N GLU A 381 0.35 0.36 -36.05
CA GLU A 381 -0.31 1.64 -35.90
C GLU A 381 0.61 2.66 -35.22
N ILE A 382 1.00 3.71 -35.95
CA ILE A 382 1.89 4.75 -35.42
C ILE A 382 1.13 6.09 -35.35
N THR A 383 1.03 6.68 -34.16
CA THR A 383 0.47 8.02 -33.94
C THR A 383 1.50 9.01 -33.44
N THR A 384 1.34 10.26 -33.86
CA THR A 384 2.16 11.42 -33.43
C THR A 384 1.30 12.62 -33.02
N ASP A 385 -0.03 12.42 -32.93
CA ASP A 385 -1.03 13.45 -32.69
C ASP A 385 -1.98 12.90 -31.64
N HIS A 386 -1.81 13.33 -30.39
CA HIS A 386 -2.65 12.88 -29.29
C HIS A 386 -4.10 13.29 -29.56
N SER A 387 -5.03 12.38 -29.25
CA SER A 387 -6.46 12.52 -29.53
C SER A 387 -7.02 13.92 -29.16
N PRO A 388 -7.97 14.49 -29.95
CA PRO A 388 -8.54 15.80 -29.66
C PRO A 388 -9.30 15.88 -28.33
N VAL A 389 -9.68 14.74 -27.75
CA VAL A 389 -10.32 14.66 -26.44
C VAL A 389 -9.25 14.45 -25.38
N ARG A 390 -9.35 15.24 -24.32
CA ARG A 390 -8.36 15.30 -23.25
C ARG A 390 -8.67 14.29 -22.16
N PHE A 391 -7.70 13.48 -21.79
CA PHE A 391 -7.73 12.75 -20.52
C PHE A 391 -7.13 13.65 -19.44
N GLY A 392 -7.80 13.74 -18.30
CA GLY A 392 -7.32 14.55 -17.20
C GLY A 392 -7.37 13.85 -15.86
N ILE A 393 -6.62 14.39 -14.90
CA ILE A 393 -6.63 13.91 -13.52
C ILE A 393 -7.17 15.00 -12.58
N VAL A 394 -7.86 14.59 -11.53
CA VAL A 394 -8.32 15.51 -10.48
C VAL A 394 -7.28 15.53 -9.35
N ALA A 395 -6.70 16.69 -9.07
CA ALA A 395 -5.79 16.92 -7.95
C ALA A 395 -6.39 17.93 -6.95
N ASN A 396 -6.13 17.74 -5.66
CA ASN A 396 -6.61 18.62 -4.60
C ASN A 396 -5.43 19.17 -3.77
N PRO A 397 -4.79 20.27 -4.22
CA PRO A 397 -3.66 20.87 -3.54
C PRO A 397 -3.97 21.37 -2.12
N ALA A 398 -5.25 21.58 -1.79
CA ALA A 398 -5.66 22.05 -0.47
C ALA A 398 -5.68 20.92 0.58
N ASN A 399 -5.77 19.66 0.18
CA ASN A 399 -5.77 18.51 1.08
C ASN A 399 -4.55 17.60 0.93
N ASP A 400 -3.88 17.62 -0.23
CA ASP A 400 -2.57 16.99 -0.38
C ASP A 400 -1.48 17.93 0.17
N PRO A 401 -0.72 17.52 1.19
CA PRO A 401 0.38 18.31 1.73
C PRO A 401 1.58 18.21 0.79
N PHE A 402 1.61 19.02 -0.26
CA PHE A 402 2.87 19.26 -0.98
C PHE A 402 3.75 20.14 -0.09
N SER A 403 4.98 19.70 0.17
CA SER A 403 5.87 20.37 1.13
C SER A 403 6.70 21.49 0.47
N SER A 404 6.78 21.52 -0.87
CA SER A 404 7.51 22.50 -1.67
C SER A 404 6.95 22.70 -3.09
N ASP A 405 7.33 23.81 -3.76
CA ASP A 405 7.06 24.04 -5.21
C ASP A 405 7.65 22.93 -6.09
N GLU A 406 8.74 22.30 -5.65
CA GLU A 406 9.42 21.22 -6.38
C GLU A 406 8.59 19.93 -6.32
N ASP A 407 7.98 19.63 -5.17
CA ASP A 407 7.08 18.46 -5.01
C ASP A 407 5.84 18.62 -5.90
N ILE A 408 5.30 19.84 -5.97
CA ILE A 408 4.18 20.20 -6.84
C ILE A 408 4.58 20.04 -8.32
N PHE A 409 5.79 20.51 -8.67
CA PHE A 409 6.32 20.38 -10.02
C PHE A 409 6.45 18.92 -10.43
N ARG A 410 7.10 18.10 -9.62
CA ARG A 410 7.24 16.65 -9.89
C ARG A 410 5.87 15.97 -9.99
N ALA A 411 4.94 16.25 -9.07
CA ALA A 411 3.61 15.66 -9.13
C ALA A 411 2.86 15.98 -10.43
N PHE A 412 2.96 17.22 -10.94
CA PHE A 412 2.33 17.58 -12.21
C PHE A 412 3.13 17.18 -13.44
N GLU A 413 4.46 17.08 -13.35
CA GLU A 413 5.28 16.55 -14.42
C GLU A 413 4.95 15.06 -14.63
N LYS A 414 4.76 14.31 -13.54
CA LYS A 414 4.25 12.94 -13.56
C LYS A 414 2.84 12.92 -14.12
N ALA A 415 1.99 13.88 -13.76
CA ALA A 415 0.68 14.00 -14.39
C ALA A 415 0.75 14.33 -15.90
N LYS A 416 1.80 15.00 -16.38
CA LYS A 416 1.94 15.43 -17.78
C LYS A 416 2.36 14.30 -18.70
N THR A 417 3.19 13.38 -18.22
CA THR A 417 3.49 12.14 -18.96
C THR A 417 2.21 11.31 -19.17
N ILE A 418 1.17 11.60 -18.39
CA ILE A 418 -0.02 10.76 -18.22
C ILE A 418 -1.30 11.37 -18.81
N ALA A 419 -1.41 12.69 -18.71
CA ALA A 419 -2.62 13.44 -19.02
C ALA A 419 -2.23 14.78 -19.66
N ASN A 420 -3.07 15.25 -20.57
CA ASN A 420 -2.90 16.57 -21.18
C ASN A 420 -3.77 17.66 -20.50
N GLN A 421 -4.51 17.27 -19.46
CA GLN A 421 -5.37 18.13 -18.65
C GLN A 421 -5.25 17.81 -17.15
N VAL A 422 -5.29 18.83 -16.30
CA VAL A 422 -5.47 18.68 -14.85
C VAL A 422 -6.73 19.42 -14.43
N SER A 423 -7.54 18.77 -13.61
CA SER A 423 -8.61 19.39 -12.86
C SER A 423 -8.15 19.67 -11.43
N LEU A 424 -8.06 20.93 -11.05
CA LEU A 424 -7.70 21.35 -9.70
C LEU A 424 -8.96 21.65 -8.89
N PHE A 425 -9.16 20.92 -7.80
CA PHE A 425 -10.27 21.18 -6.90
C PHE A 425 -9.88 22.18 -5.80
N PHE A 426 -10.73 23.17 -5.55
CA PHE A 426 -10.55 24.18 -4.52
C PHE A 426 -11.79 24.35 -3.65
N SER A 427 -11.62 24.13 -2.35
CA SER A 427 -12.62 24.44 -1.34
C SER A 427 -12.52 25.91 -0.92
N PHE A 428 -13.60 26.69 -1.03
CA PHE A 428 -13.55 28.12 -0.66
C PHE A 428 -13.29 28.38 0.83
N ARG A 429 -13.35 27.36 1.69
CA ARG A 429 -13.00 27.46 3.11
C ARG A 429 -11.48 27.33 3.37
N ALA A 430 -10.70 26.90 2.39
CA ALA A 430 -9.24 26.77 2.46
C ALA A 430 -8.53 28.04 1.93
N GLN A 431 -8.94 29.21 2.41
CA GLN A 431 -8.42 30.49 1.91
C GLN A 431 -6.92 30.68 2.19
N ASP A 432 -6.44 30.11 3.28
CA ASP A 432 -5.03 30.05 3.67
C ASP A 432 -4.17 29.23 2.69
N ARG A 433 -4.79 28.30 1.93
CA ARG A 433 -4.13 27.46 0.92
C ARG A 433 -4.24 28.02 -0.50
N MET A 434 -4.78 29.23 -0.69
CA MET A 434 -4.83 29.87 -2.00
C MET A 434 -3.45 30.04 -2.64
N PRO A 435 -2.37 30.44 -1.93
CA PRO A 435 -1.03 30.50 -2.52
C PRO A 435 -0.59 29.18 -3.17
N ASP A 436 -0.68 28.07 -2.45
CA ASP A 436 -0.32 26.74 -2.94
C ASP A 436 -1.07 26.35 -4.21
N LEU A 437 -2.36 26.66 -4.29
CA LEU A 437 -3.15 26.44 -5.50
C LEU A 437 -2.64 27.30 -6.67
N LEU A 438 -2.31 28.57 -6.41
CA LEU A 438 -1.80 29.46 -7.44
C LEU A 438 -0.40 29.04 -7.92
N ASP A 439 0.43 28.48 -7.06
CA ASP A 439 1.76 27.94 -7.39
C ASP A 439 1.64 26.64 -8.22
N ALA A 440 0.76 25.72 -7.81
CA ALA A 440 0.35 24.55 -8.60
C ALA A 440 -0.11 24.92 -10.01
N MET A 441 -0.91 25.98 -10.13
CA MET A 441 -1.38 26.45 -11.43
C MET A 441 -0.26 27.04 -12.30
N ASP A 442 0.70 27.75 -11.70
CA ASP A 442 1.86 28.29 -12.41
C ASP A 442 2.76 27.15 -12.93
N VAL A 443 2.91 26.06 -12.16
CA VAL A 443 3.57 24.82 -12.58
C VAL A 443 2.84 24.16 -13.76
N VAL A 444 1.53 23.91 -13.65
CA VAL A 444 0.72 23.30 -14.73
C VAL A 444 0.79 24.14 -16.01
N ALA A 445 0.85 25.46 -15.89
CA ALA A 445 1.04 26.35 -17.03
C ALA A 445 2.44 26.25 -17.66
N GLN A 446 3.50 26.11 -16.87
CA GLN A 446 4.87 25.88 -17.37
C GLN A 446 5.00 24.54 -18.10
N LEU A 447 4.31 23.52 -17.59
CA LEU A 447 4.21 22.20 -18.20
C LEU A 447 3.38 22.18 -19.49
N GLY A 448 2.62 23.24 -19.78
CA GLY A 448 1.82 23.35 -21.00
C GLY A 448 0.50 22.57 -20.95
N MET A 449 0.11 22.06 -19.78
CA MET A 449 -1.13 21.31 -19.61
C MET A 449 -2.37 22.22 -19.66
N SER A 450 -3.51 21.63 -20.05
CA SER A 450 -4.82 22.28 -19.91
C SER A 450 -5.28 22.22 -18.45
N THR A 451 -6.01 23.23 -17.98
CA THR A 451 -6.43 23.30 -16.57
C THR A 451 -7.93 23.55 -16.46
N ILE A 452 -8.61 22.75 -15.64
CA ILE A 452 -9.98 23.01 -15.17
C ILE A 452 -9.87 23.36 -13.69
N ILE A 453 -10.47 24.48 -13.26
CA ILE A 453 -10.55 24.83 -11.84
C ILE A 453 -11.96 24.52 -11.35
N GLN A 454 -12.08 23.66 -10.35
CA GLN A 454 -13.36 23.39 -9.69
C GLN A 454 -13.43 24.15 -8.37
N VAL A 455 -14.38 25.08 -8.25
CA VAL A 455 -14.57 25.88 -7.03
C VAL A 455 -15.83 25.41 -6.32
N GLY A 456 -15.69 24.80 -5.14
CA GLY A 456 -16.80 24.14 -4.45
C GLY A 456 -16.75 24.13 -2.91
N VAL A 457 -17.77 23.51 -2.31
CA VAL A 457 -17.77 23.05 -0.91
C VAL A 457 -17.35 21.59 -0.95
N GLN A 458 -16.27 21.21 -0.26
CA GLN A 458 -15.92 19.80 -0.15
C GLN A 458 -16.72 19.12 0.97
N PHE A 459 -17.35 17.99 0.66
CA PHE A 459 -17.97 17.07 1.62
C PHE A 459 -16.98 16.03 2.14
N LEU A 460 -16.04 15.61 1.29
CA LEU A 460 -15.13 14.49 1.55
C LEU A 460 -13.82 14.96 2.20
N GLY A 461 -13.38 14.28 3.25
CA GLY A 461 -12.10 14.57 3.92
C GLY A 461 -12.11 15.77 4.87
N GLN A 462 -13.25 16.15 5.44
CA GLN A 462 -13.30 17.15 6.51
C GLN A 462 -13.75 16.47 7.81
N PRO A 463 -13.05 16.65 8.96
CA PRO A 463 -13.40 15.98 10.21
C PRO A 463 -14.79 16.37 10.75
N ASN A 464 -15.41 17.44 10.22
CA ASN A 464 -16.77 17.87 10.49
C ASN A 464 -17.42 18.41 9.20
N PRO A 465 -18.06 17.57 8.36
CA PRO A 465 -18.82 18.06 7.22
C PRO A 465 -19.94 18.98 7.74
N PRO A 466 -20.25 20.13 7.09
CA PRO A 466 -21.26 21.04 7.59
C PRO A 466 -22.63 20.35 7.62
N THR A 467 -23.26 20.33 8.79
CA THR A 467 -24.65 19.83 8.94
C THR A 467 -25.69 20.79 8.36
N ASP A 468 -25.29 21.97 7.87
CA ASP A 468 -26.19 23.03 7.38
C ASP A 468 -25.55 23.88 6.24
N ILE A 469 -25.23 23.24 5.12
CA ILE A 469 -24.72 23.88 3.90
C ILE A 469 -25.66 24.98 3.34
N PRO A 470 -27.00 24.86 3.42
CA PRO A 470 -27.89 25.93 2.99
C PRO A 470 -27.74 27.24 3.78
N ALA A 471 -27.49 27.15 5.09
CA ALA A 471 -27.18 28.32 5.92
C ALA A 471 -25.84 28.97 5.56
N THR A 472 -24.90 28.20 5.01
CA THR A 472 -23.58 28.67 4.57
C THR A 472 -23.67 29.63 3.39
N PHE A 473 -24.60 29.41 2.44
CA PHE A 473 -24.77 30.29 1.28
C PHE A 473 -25.71 31.47 1.52
N ALA A 474 -26.57 31.37 2.54
CA ALA A 474 -27.39 32.48 3.01
C ALA A 474 -26.59 33.53 3.81
N ASP A 475 -25.40 33.17 4.32
CA ASP A 475 -24.51 34.08 5.03
C ASP A 475 -23.76 35.01 4.05
N GLU A 476 -23.95 36.33 4.23
CA GLU A 476 -23.35 37.35 3.36
C GLU A 476 -21.81 37.29 3.38
N THR A 477 -21.19 36.93 4.51
CA THR A 477 -19.74 36.86 4.65
C THR A 477 -19.16 35.73 3.80
N THR A 478 -19.77 34.54 3.90
CA THR A 478 -19.35 33.35 3.18
C THR A 478 -19.62 33.48 1.68
N ARG A 479 -20.76 34.07 1.30
CA ARG A 479 -21.03 34.42 -0.10
C ARG A 479 -20.01 35.41 -0.66
N ALA A 480 -19.67 36.46 0.09
CA ALA A 480 -18.65 37.43 -0.34
C ALA A 480 -17.28 36.76 -0.51
N LEU A 481 -16.89 35.91 0.44
CA LEU A 481 -15.65 35.14 0.38
C LEU A 481 -15.60 34.22 -0.86
N TYR A 482 -16.69 33.50 -1.15
CA TYR A 482 -16.79 32.66 -2.35
C TYR A 482 -16.58 33.48 -3.63
N LEU A 483 -17.27 34.62 -3.75
CA LEU A 483 -17.15 35.49 -4.93
C LEU A 483 -15.75 36.12 -5.06
N ASP A 484 -15.10 36.49 -3.96
CA ASP A 484 -13.73 37.01 -3.97
C ASP A 484 -12.71 35.95 -4.43
N ASN A 485 -12.89 34.69 -4.01
CA ASN A 485 -12.06 33.57 -4.48
C ASN A 485 -12.28 33.31 -5.98
N VAL A 486 -13.53 33.27 -6.44
CA VAL A 486 -13.87 33.10 -7.86
C VAL A 486 -13.26 34.23 -8.70
N ARG A 487 -13.35 35.48 -8.24
CA ARG A 487 -12.71 36.63 -8.90
C ARG A 487 -11.20 36.44 -9.03
N SER A 488 -10.54 36.11 -7.92
CA SER A 488 -9.07 35.97 -7.86
C SER A 488 -8.57 34.89 -8.83
N LEU A 489 -9.26 33.74 -8.87
CA LEU A 489 -8.94 32.64 -9.78
C LEU A 489 -9.17 33.03 -11.26
N ALA A 490 -10.32 33.66 -11.54
CA ALA A 490 -10.68 34.06 -12.91
C ALA A 490 -9.75 35.16 -13.48
N GLU A 491 -9.29 36.09 -12.64
CA GLU A 491 -8.37 37.16 -13.02
C GLU A 491 -6.96 36.62 -13.30
N LYS A 492 -6.48 35.64 -12.52
CA LYS A 492 -5.13 35.09 -12.70
C LYS A 492 -5.08 34.06 -13.84
N PHE A 493 -6.14 33.27 -14.06
CA PHE A 493 -6.09 32.13 -14.98
C PHE A 493 -7.34 31.98 -15.85
N PRO A 494 -7.32 32.50 -17.07
CA PRO A 494 -8.49 32.53 -17.93
C PRO A 494 -8.61 31.29 -18.84
N LYS A 495 -9.02 30.14 -18.29
CA LYS A 495 -9.25 28.90 -19.07
C LYS A 495 -10.65 28.33 -18.87
N THR A 496 -10.79 27.33 -18.00
CA THR A 496 -12.06 26.62 -17.77
C THR A 496 -12.33 26.58 -16.27
N MET A 497 -13.52 27.01 -15.87
CA MET A 497 -13.95 27.03 -14.47
C MET A 497 -15.26 26.28 -14.30
N VAL A 498 -15.31 25.40 -13.30
CA VAL A 498 -16.52 24.75 -12.81
C VAL A 498 -16.92 25.45 -11.52
N LEU A 499 -18.10 26.08 -11.54
CA LEU A 499 -18.67 26.75 -10.38
C LEU A 499 -19.70 25.81 -9.76
N SER A 500 -19.28 24.92 -8.86
CA SER A 500 -20.16 23.91 -8.28
C SER A 500 -19.80 23.56 -6.85
N PRO A 501 -20.75 23.50 -5.90
CA PRO A 501 -20.59 22.68 -4.70
C PRO A 501 -20.50 21.21 -5.13
N GLU A 502 -19.75 20.36 -4.42
CA GLU A 502 -19.77 18.92 -4.71
C GLU A 502 -21.24 18.44 -4.75
N VAL A 503 -21.62 17.93 -5.91
CA VAL A 503 -23.00 17.97 -6.38
C VAL A 503 -23.88 16.87 -5.80
N ASN A 504 -23.29 16.07 -4.90
CA ASN A 504 -24.04 15.27 -3.94
C ASN A 504 -25.00 16.15 -3.12
N PHE A 505 -24.68 17.44 -2.96
CA PHE A 505 -25.54 18.42 -2.31
C PHE A 505 -26.90 18.62 -2.99
N MET A 506 -27.00 18.55 -4.32
CA MET A 506 -28.27 18.75 -5.03
C MET A 506 -29.31 17.68 -4.68
N TYR A 507 -28.89 16.52 -4.15
CA TYR A 507 -29.80 15.47 -3.67
C TYR A 507 -30.52 15.83 -2.37
N TRP A 508 -29.98 16.76 -1.59
CA TRP A 508 -30.37 17.00 -0.20
C TRP A 508 -30.92 18.41 0.04
N ILE A 509 -30.97 19.24 -1.00
CA ILE A 509 -31.52 20.59 -0.93
C ILE A 509 -33.00 20.67 -1.23
N ASN A 510 -33.70 21.52 -0.49
CA ASN A 510 -35.05 21.93 -0.81
C ASN A 510 -35.07 23.09 -1.82
N ARG A 511 -36.25 23.44 -2.31
CA ARG A 511 -36.43 24.47 -3.36
C ARG A 511 -35.84 25.83 -2.99
N GLN A 512 -35.99 26.28 -1.74
CA GLN A 512 -35.47 27.57 -1.30
C GLN A 512 -33.94 27.59 -1.35
N GLU A 513 -33.32 26.48 -1.02
CA GLU A 513 -31.87 26.30 -0.99
C GLU A 513 -31.30 26.19 -2.40
N PHE A 514 -32.03 25.54 -3.31
CA PHE A 514 -31.74 25.57 -4.75
C PHE A 514 -31.83 26.99 -5.32
N GLU A 515 -32.86 27.76 -4.97
CA GLU A 515 -33.01 29.16 -5.44
C GLU A 515 -31.85 30.05 -4.93
N LEU A 516 -31.38 29.85 -3.70
CA LEU A 516 -30.19 30.53 -3.16
C LEU A 516 -28.92 30.14 -3.93
N PHE A 517 -28.73 28.85 -4.19
CA PHE A 517 -27.59 28.37 -4.97
C PHE A 517 -27.62 28.89 -6.40
N ALA A 518 -28.77 28.84 -7.08
CA ALA A 518 -28.94 29.36 -8.44
C ALA A 518 -28.60 30.84 -8.53
N THR A 519 -29.00 31.63 -7.52
CA THR A 519 -28.65 33.05 -7.43
C THR A 519 -27.13 33.23 -7.33
N LEU A 520 -26.47 32.50 -6.42
CA LEU A 520 -25.02 32.55 -6.24
C LEU A 520 -24.27 32.13 -7.52
N TYR A 521 -24.72 31.06 -8.17
CA TYR A 521 -24.15 30.58 -9.43
C TYR A 521 -24.23 31.66 -10.52
N GLN A 522 -25.40 32.28 -10.71
CA GLN A 522 -25.58 33.33 -11.72
C GLN A 522 -24.72 34.56 -11.46
N GLU A 523 -24.56 34.93 -10.19
CA GLU A 523 -23.68 36.03 -9.79
C GLU A 523 -22.20 35.72 -10.05
N ALA A 524 -21.77 34.51 -9.70
CA ALA A 524 -20.41 34.06 -9.94
C ALA A 524 -20.12 33.91 -11.44
N TYR A 525 -21.07 33.38 -12.23
CA TYR A 525 -20.97 33.32 -13.68
C TYR A 525 -20.81 34.72 -14.27
N ALA A 526 -21.69 35.66 -13.91
CA ALA A 526 -21.62 37.04 -14.40
C ALA A 526 -20.29 37.72 -14.02
N LEU A 527 -19.81 37.46 -12.79
CA LEU A 527 -18.53 37.94 -12.30
C LEU A 527 -17.35 37.41 -13.14
N VAL A 528 -17.29 36.10 -13.39
CA VAL A 528 -16.22 35.53 -14.22
C VAL A 528 -16.26 36.12 -15.63
N LYS A 529 -17.46 36.25 -16.21
CA LYS A 529 -17.62 36.87 -17.54
C LYS A 529 -17.29 38.36 -17.58
N GLU A 530 -17.36 39.07 -16.45
CA GLU A 530 -16.93 40.46 -16.32
C GLU A 530 -15.40 40.57 -16.30
N VAL A 531 -14.73 39.79 -15.46
CA VAL A 531 -13.28 39.91 -15.23
C VAL A 531 -12.44 39.11 -16.22
N SER A 532 -13.03 38.06 -16.80
CA SER A 532 -12.35 37.11 -17.67
C SER A 532 -13.30 36.55 -18.75
N PRO A 533 -13.73 37.38 -19.73
CA PRO A 533 -14.77 37.02 -20.72
C PRO A 533 -14.48 35.75 -21.53
N GLN A 534 -13.20 35.41 -21.71
CA GLN A 534 -12.70 34.27 -22.46
C GLN A 534 -12.74 32.94 -21.69
N THR A 535 -12.96 32.97 -20.37
CA THR A 535 -13.02 31.76 -19.54
C THR A 535 -14.30 31.00 -19.82
N ASP A 536 -14.21 29.73 -20.18
CA ASP A 536 -15.38 28.84 -20.28
C ASP A 536 -15.86 28.50 -18.86
N VAL A 537 -17.12 28.78 -18.55
CA VAL A 537 -17.74 28.58 -17.23
C VAL A 537 -18.85 27.56 -17.33
N GLY A 538 -18.76 26.51 -16.51
CA GLY A 538 -19.75 25.45 -16.45
C GLY A 538 -20.18 25.16 -15.03
N ILE A 539 -21.14 24.24 -14.93
CA ILE A 539 -21.52 23.60 -13.68
C ILE A 539 -21.34 22.09 -13.84
N SER A 540 -20.85 21.43 -12.80
CA SER A 540 -20.83 19.97 -12.75
C SER A 540 -22.01 19.45 -11.93
N PHE A 541 -22.54 18.28 -12.28
CA PHE A 541 -23.54 17.58 -11.49
C PHE A 541 -23.27 16.08 -11.39
N HIS A 542 -23.65 15.48 -10.26
CA HIS A 542 -23.50 14.05 -10.07
C HIS A 542 -24.59 13.33 -10.87
N TYR A 543 -24.20 12.61 -11.92
CA TYR A 543 -25.14 11.89 -12.77
C TYR A 543 -25.54 10.57 -12.11
N THR A 544 -26.77 10.49 -11.63
CA THR A 544 -27.40 9.22 -11.21
C THR A 544 -28.67 9.01 -12.03
N LEU A 545 -28.74 7.88 -12.72
CA LEU A 545 -29.80 7.55 -13.68
C LEU A 545 -31.22 7.42 -13.06
N PHE A 546 -31.36 7.59 -11.74
CA PHE A 546 -32.58 7.32 -10.98
C PHE A 546 -33.55 8.51 -10.85
N ARG A 547 -33.15 9.72 -11.23
CA ARG A 547 -33.96 10.94 -10.98
C ARG A 547 -34.20 11.79 -12.24
N GLY A 548 -33.89 11.25 -13.43
CA GLY A 548 -33.86 11.88 -14.76
C GLY A 548 -34.54 13.25 -14.90
N CYS A 549 -35.86 13.34 -14.78
CA CYS A 549 -36.60 14.59 -15.06
C CYS A 549 -36.36 15.72 -14.04
N GLU A 550 -36.09 15.43 -12.77
CA GLU A 550 -35.87 16.44 -11.73
C GLU A 550 -34.55 17.20 -11.95
N GLN A 551 -33.50 16.48 -12.36
CA GLN A 551 -32.16 17.04 -12.54
C GLN A 551 -32.08 17.96 -13.76
N PHE A 552 -32.72 17.59 -14.88
CA PHE A 552 -32.74 18.43 -16.08
C PHE A 552 -33.45 19.77 -15.85
N ALA A 553 -34.60 19.75 -15.17
CA ALA A 553 -35.33 20.97 -14.83
C ALA A 553 -34.52 21.90 -13.91
N MET A 554 -33.76 21.35 -12.95
CA MET A 554 -32.85 22.12 -12.10
C MET A 554 -31.69 22.70 -12.92
N LEU A 555 -31.07 21.92 -13.81
CA LEU A 555 -29.98 22.39 -14.68
C LEU A 555 -30.42 23.55 -15.58
N ASP A 556 -31.64 23.48 -16.12
CA ASP A 556 -32.19 24.55 -16.95
C ASP A 556 -32.51 25.81 -16.11
N ALA A 557 -32.95 25.63 -14.87
CA ALA A 557 -33.28 26.74 -13.96
C ALA A 557 -32.05 27.50 -13.43
N LEU A 558 -30.84 26.92 -13.47
CA LEU A 558 -29.61 27.60 -13.05
C LEU A 558 -29.21 28.75 -13.98
N GLY A 559 -29.62 28.71 -15.25
CA GLY A 559 -29.35 29.77 -16.22
C GLY A 559 -28.10 29.52 -17.07
N PRO A 560 -27.39 30.60 -17.51
CA PRO A 560 -26.38 30.52 -18.56
C PRO A 560 -25.13 29.74 -18.13
N ARG A 561 -24.56 29.01 -19.09
CA ARG A 561 -23.33 28.21 -18.98
C ARG A 561 -22.69 28.06 -20.37
N ASP A 562 -21.38 27.83 -20.44
CA ASP A 562 -20.66 27.52 -21.68
C ASP A 562 -20.51 26.00 -21.92
N PHE A 563 -20.53 25.22 -20.84
CA PHE A 563 -20.48 23.76 -20.89
C PHE A 563 -21.23 23.12 -19.71
N LEU A 564 -21.56 21.84 -19.87
CA LEU A 564 -22.14 20.99 -18.85
C LEU A 564 -21.09 19.99 -18.34
N GLY A 565 -20.78 20.07 -17.06
CA GLY A 565 -19.89 19.13 -16.36
C GLY A 565 -20.66 17.93 -15.81
N ILE A 566 -20.04 16.76 -15.79
CA ILE A 566 -20.61 15.54 -15.23
C ILE A 566 -19.61 14.90 -14.26
N THR A 567 -20.07 14.62 -13.05
CA THR A 567 -19.39 13.77 -12.07
C THR A 567 -20.11 12.43 -11.99
N THR A 568 -19.39 11.31 -12.03
CA THR A 568 -20.02 9.99 -12.05
C THR A 568 -19.14 8.89 -11.47
N TYR A 569 -19.76 8.00 -10.70
CA TYR A 569 -19.11 6.84 -10.10
C TYR A 569 -20.00 5.61 -10.34
N PRO A 570 -19.81 4.88 -11.47
CA PRO A 570 -20.66 3.76 -11.89
C PRO A 570 -20.85 2.64 -10.86
N ILE A 571 -19.89 2.48 -9.94
CA ILE A 571 -19.90 1.48 -8.86
C ILE A 571 -21.21 1.46 -8.05
N TRP A 572 -21.86 2.61 -7.91
CA TRP A 572 -23.09 2.73 -7.12
C TRP A 572 -24.22 1.87 -7.68
N LEU A 573 -24.20 1.58 -8.98
CA LEU A 573 -25.18 0.69 -9.61
C LEU A 573 -24.97 -0.77 -9.20
N ILE A 574 -23.71 -1.19 -9.10
CA ILE A 574 -23.33 -2.53 -8.65
C ILE A 574 -23.70 -2.69 -7.18
N ASP A 575 -23.36 -1.72 -6.33
CA ASP A 575 -23.69 -1.72 -4.90
C ASP A 575 -25.20 -1.81 -4.62
N LYS A 576 -26.01 -1.16 -5.47
CA LYS A 576 -27.46 -1.19 -5.36
C LYS A 576 -28.09 -2.42 -6.01
N GLY A 577 -27.27 -3.33 -6.57
CA GLY A 577 -27.71 -4.57 -7.22
C GLY A 577 -28.49 -4.32 -8.52
N ILE A 578 -28.22 -3.20 -9.19
CA ILE A 578 -28.94 -2.75 -10.38
C ILE A 578 -28.34 -3.38 -11.64
N ILE A 579 -27.02 -3.51 -11.64
CA ILE A 579 -26.25 -4.32 -12.58
C ILE A 579 -25.39 -5.30 -11.76
N GLY A 580 -25.14 -6.49 -12.28
CA GLY A 580 -24.35 -7.53 -11.62
C GLY A 580 -22.84 -7.25 -11.65
N SER A 581 -22.38 -6.57 -12.70
CA SER A 581 -20.98 -6.20 -12.90
C SER A 581 -20.85 -5.00 -13.83
N ILE A 582 -19.63 -4.50 -14.03
CA ILE A 582 -19.39 -3.31 -14.85
C ILE A 582 -19.54 -3.61 -16.35
N GLU A 583 -19.37 -4.85 -16.77
CA GLU A 583 -19.61 -5.34 -18.13
C GLU A 583 -21.09 -5.22 -18.53
N GLU A 584 -21.99 -5.21 -17.55
CA GLU A 584 -23.43 -5.01 -17.76
C GLU A 584 -23.80 -3.51 -17.89
N TYR A 585 -22.85 -2.58 -17.75
CA TYR A 585 -23.14 -1.15 -17.88
C TYR A 585 -23.60 -0.83 -19.31
N PRO A 586 -24.80 -0.24 -19.51
CA PRO A 586 -25.36 -0.03 -20.85
C PRO A 586 -24.79 1.24 -21.52
N PRO A 587 -24.22 1.16 -22.74
CA PRO A 587 -23.72 2.34 -23.46
C PRO A 587 -24.82 3.39 -23.74
N GLU A 588 -26.06 2.95 -23.95
CA GLU A 588 -27.19 3.84 -24.28
C GLU A 588 -27.55 4.81 -23.15
N TRP A 589 -27.14 4.54 -21.91
CA TRP A 589 -27.40 5.40 -20.75
C TRP A 589 -26.68 6.74 -20.87
N TRP A 590 -25.49 6.77 -21.45
CA TRP A 590 -24.72 7.99 -21.71
C TRP A 590 -25.31 8.84 -22.85
N SER A 591 -26.08 8.22 -23.75
CA SER A 591 -26.68 8.91 -24.91
C SER A 591 -27.80 9.88 -24.50
N TRP A 592 -28.41 9.70 -23.33
CA TRP A 592 -29.50 10.56 -22.82
C TRP A 592 -29.09 12.01 -22.69
N LEU A 593 -27.91 12.25 -22.13
CA LEU A 593 -27.39 13.60 -21.90
C LEU A 593 -27.12 14.33 -23.20
N ARG A 594 -26.53 13.62 -24.18
CA ARG A 594 -26.33 14.18 -25.51
C ARG A 594 -27.65 14.43 -26.25
N TRP A 595 -28.67 13.59 -26.04
CA TRP A 595 -30.00 13.83 -26.60
C TRP A 595 -30.69 15.06 -25.99
N ALA A 596 -30.62 15.23 -24.67
CA ALA A 596 -31.21 16.37 -23.96
C ALA A 596 -30.49 17.69 -24.30
N TYR A 597 -29.15 17.64 -24.42
CA TYR A 597 -28.30 18.79 -24.68
C TYR A 597 -27.44 18.59 -25.94
N PRO A 598 -28.04 18.57 -27.14
CA PRO A 598 -27.36 18.18 -28.38
C PRO A 598 -26.28 19.16 -28.83
N ASN A 599 -26.33 20.40 -28.37
CA ASN A 599 -25.41 21.47 -28.78
C ASN A 599 -24.50 21.97 -27.65
N GLU A 600 -24.63 21.44 -26.43
CA GLU A 600 -23.78 21.88 -25.33
C GLU A 600 -22.44 21.14 -25.34
N LYS A 601 -21.36 21.83 -24.99
CA LYS A 601 -20.09 21.17 -24.65
C LYS A 601 -20.32 20.33 -23.40
N ILE A 602 -19.87 19.08 -23.41
CA ILE A 602 -19.99 18.18 -22.26
C ILE A 602 -18.59 17.79 -21.80
N ILE A 603 -18.31 17.92 -20.52
CA ILE A 603 -17.05 17.51 -19.89
C ILE A 603 -17.37 16.51 -18.78
N ILE A 604 -16.72 15.35 -18.76
CA ILE A 604 -16.72 14.52 -17.56
C ILE A 604 -15.67 15.14 -16.63
N THR A 605 -16.13 15.87 -15.62
CA THR A 605 -15.27 16.61 -14.68
C THR A 605 -14.69 15.71 -13.61
N GLU A 606 -15.36 14.60 -13.30
CA GLU A 606 -14.88 13.57 -12.38
C GLU A 606 -15.46 12.21 -12.79
N MET A 607 -14.61 11.20 -12.79
CA MET A 607 -14.97 9.81 -12.96
C MET A 607 -14.03 8.93 -12.17
N GLY A 608 -14.55 7.95 -11.46
CA GLY A 608 -13.71 6.94 -10.86
C GLY A 608 -14.43 5.63 -10.70
N PHE A 609 -13.64 4.59 -10.48
CA PHE A 609 -14.15 3.27 -10.14
C PHE A 609 -13.55 2.85 -8.79
N PRO A 610 -14.13 3.29 -7.66
CA PRO A 610 -13.58 2.95 -6.35
C PRO A 610 -13.66 1.46 -6.13
N ASN A 611 -12.62 0.88 -5.54
CA ASN A 611 -12.69 -0.52 -5.16
C ASN A 611 -13.70 -0.71 -4.02
N SER A 612 -14.78 -1.44 -4.29
CA SER A 612 -15.66 -1.95 -3.24
C SER A 612 -15.08 -3.27 -2.68
N ARG A 613 -15.69 -3.85 -1.64
CA ARG A 613 -15.27 -5.16 -1.07
C ARG A 613 -15.12 -6.30 -2.11
N ASN A 614 -15.63 -6.13 -3.34
CA ASN A 614 -15.68 -7.17 -4.37
C ASN A 614 -15.05 -6.77 -5.72
N SER A 615 -14.40 -5.61 -5.87
CA SER A 615 -13.80 -5.22 -7.16
C SER A 615 -12.27 -5.30 -7.12
N THR A 616 -11.71 -5.92 -8.15
CA THR A 616 -10.27 -6.13 -8.36
C THR A 616 -9.68 -5.00 -9.22
N GLN A 617 -8.35 -4.89 -9.27
CA GLN A 617 -7.67 -4.04 -10.26
C GLN A 617 -8.12 -4.36 -11.69
N GLU A 618 -8.38 -5.64 -11.98
CA GLU A 618 -8.91 -6.10 -13.26
C GLU A 618 -10.30 -5.50 -13.58
N ALA A 619 -11.17 -5.35 -12.58
CA ALA A 619 -12.48 -4.74 -12.79
C ALA A 619 -12.37 -3.23 -13.10
N GLN A 620 -11.41 -2.53 -12.47
CA GLN A 620 -11.09 -1.14 -12.82
C GLN A 620 -10.59 -1.03 -14.26
N ALA A 621 -9.63 -1.88 -14.65
CA ALA A 621 -9.09 -1.94 -15.99
C ALA A 621 -10.16 -2.28 -17.05
N ALA A 622 -11.02 -3.25 -16.76
CA ALA A 622 -12.14 -3.63 -17.62
C ALA A 622 -13.14 -2.48 -17.84
N PHE A 623 -13.37 -1.66 -16.82
CA PHE A 623 -14.18 -0.46 -16.96
C PHE A 623 -13.52 0.57 -17.89
N VAL A 624 -12.23 0.84 -17.68
CA VAL A 624 -11.45 1.79 -18.50
C VAL A 624 -11.46 1.37 -19.97
N ARG A 625 -11.22 0.08 -20.27
CA ARG A 625 -11.30 -0.48 -21.63
C ARG A 625 -12.63 -0.22 -22.35
N ARG A 626 -13.72 -0.11 -21.60
CA ARG A 626 -15.07 0.15 -22.15
C ARG A 626 -15.42 1.62 -22.28
N LEU A 627 -14.62 2.55 -21.76
CA LEU A 627 -14.90 3.98 -21.86
C LEU A 627 -15.16 4.46 -23.30
N PRO A 628 -14.41 4.02 -24.34
CA PRO A 628 -14.70 4.39 -25.73
C PRO A 628 -16.13 4.02 -26.16
N GLU A 629 -16.54 2.79 -25.87
CA GLU A 629 -17.87 2.25 -26.15
C GLU A 629 -18.95 3.04 -25.38
N LEU A 630 -18.76 3.18 -24.06
CA LEU A 630 -19.73 3.80 -23.15
C LEU A 630 -19.95 5.27 -23.49
N MET A 631 -18.88 6.00 -23.81
CA MET A 631 -18.93 7.44 -24.04
C MET A 631 -19.19 7.80 -25.50
N SER A 632 -19.20 6.85 -26.43
CA SER A 632 -19.46 7.07 -27.86
C SER A 632 -20.78 7.83 -28.15
N GLY A 633 -21.82 7.56 -27.37
CA GLY A 633 -23.11 8.26 -27.48
C GLY A 633 -23.14 9.64 -26.81
N LEU A 634 -22.25 9.87 -25.84
CA LEU A 634 -22.10 11.15 -25.15
C LEU A 634 -21.16 12.11 -25.88
N LYS A 635 -20.07 11.59 -26.46
CA LYS A 635 -18.98 12.36 -27.09
C LYS A 635 -18.52 13.54 -26.22
N PRO A 636 -17.99 13.32 -25.00
CA PRO A 636 -17.47 14.40 -24.17
C PRO A 636 -16.20 15.02 -24.77
N GLU A 637 -15.95 16.28 -24.44
CA GLU A 637 -14.75 17.05 -24.83
C GLU A 637 -13.51 16.61 -24.02
N SER A 638 -13.72 16.15 -22.79
CA SER A 638 -12.68 15.56 -21.96
C SER A 638 -13.25 14.61 -20.91
N VAL A 639 -12.42 13.66 -20.48
CA VAL A 639 -12.71 12.72 -19.40
C VAL A 639 -11.66 12.88 -18.31
N ASN A 640 -12.08 13.29 -17.12
CA ASN A 640 -11.19 13.49 -15.99
C ASN A 640 -11.38 12.36 -14.96
N TRP A 641 -10.33 11.56 -14.74
CA TRP A 641 -10.31 10.53 -13.72
C TRP A 641 -10.05 11.12 -12.34
N THR A 642 -10.76 10.61 -11.34
CA THR A 642 -10.68 11.08 -9.96
C THR A 642 -9.47 10.44 -9.29
N LEU A 643 -8.42 11.26 -9.10
CA LEU A 643 -7.11 10.97 -8.49
C LEU A 643 -6.11 10.23 -9.39
N LEU A 644 -4.86 10.69 -9.35
CA LEU A 644 -3.72 10.02 -9.99
C LEU A 644 -3.25 8.83 -9.17
N SER A 645 -3.05 9.03 -7.86
CA SER A 645 -2.53 8.03 -6.93
C SER A 645 -3.56 7.73 -5.85
N ASN A 646 -3.42 6.56 -5.23
CA ASN A 646 -4.16 6.25 -4.02
C ASN A 646 -3.75 7.23 -2.92
N VAL A 647 -4.76 7.88 -2.33
CA VAL A 647 -4.54 8.80 -1.23
C VAL A 647 -5.13 8.22 0.04
N THR A 648 -4.45 8.40 1.17
CA THR A 648 -4.97 7.98 2.48
C THR A 648 -5.87 9.09 3.00
N PHE A 649 -7.18 8.98 2.76
CA PHE A 649 -8.08 10.09 3.04
C PHE A 649 -8.18 10.45 4.53
N TYR A 650 -7.97 9.53 5.49
CA TYR A 650 -7.78 9.71 6.96
C TYR A 650 -7.83 8.32 7.65
N ASP A 651 -7.27 8.19 8.86
CA ASP A 651 -7.55 7.07 9.76
C ASP A 651 -9.02 7.15 10.26
N PRO A 652 -9.86 6.12 10.05
CA PRO A 652 -11.23 6.07 10.58
C PRO A 652 -11.31 6.35 12.10
N ALA A 653 -10.27 6.01 12.86
CA ALA A 653 -10.20 6.26 14.30
C ALA A 653 -10.08 7.75 14.67
N ALA A 654 -9.71 8.60 13.71
CA ALA A 654 -9.60 10.05 13.89
C ALA A 654 -10.93 10.81 13.70
N LEU A 655 -12.01 10.15 13.24
CA LEU A 655 -13.31 10.79 13.04
C LEU A 655 -14.01 11.09 14.37
N SER A 656 -14.61 12.29 14.49
CA SER A 656 -15.42 12.64 15.66
C SER A 656 -16.67 11.75 15.73
N GLN A 657 -17.16 11.45 16.93
CA GLN A 657 -18.40 10.69 17.12
C GLN A 657 -19.61 11.39 16.47
N GLU A 658 -19.58 12.72 16.38
CA GLU A 658 -20.62 13.53 15.74
C GLU A 658 -20.63 13.32 14.22
N THR A 659 -19.46 13.26 13.59
CA THR A 659 -19.29 12.97 12.16
C THR A 659 -19.66 11.52 11.83
N LEU A 660 -19.25 10.56 12.67
CA LEU A 660 -19.65 9.15 12.52
C LEU A 660 -21.18 9.00 12.57
N ASN A 661 -21.83 9.66 13.54
CA ASN A 661 -23.29 9.62 13.67
C ASN A 661 -23.99 10.28 12.48
N PHE A 662 -23.45 11.41 11.98
CA PHE A 662 -23.98 12.06 10.78
C PHE A 662 -23.89 11.14 9.55
N LEU A 663 -22.72 10.54 9.29
CA LEU A 663 -22.50 9.64 8.17
C LEU A 663 -23.48 8.45 8.22
N LEU A 664 -23.65 7.84 9.40
CA LEU A 664 -24.62 6.77 9.60
C LEU A 664 -26.07 7.22 9.42
N ASP A 665 -26.44 8.42 9.89
CA ASP A 665 -27.79 8.99 9.73
C ASP A 665 -28.12 9.29 8.25
N VAL A 666 -27.13 9.65 7.45
CA VAL A 666 -27.30 9.80 5.98
C VAL A 666 -27.10 8.48 5.21
N GLY A 667 -26.96 7.35 5.91
CA GLY A 667 -26.86 6.01 5.33
C GLY A 667 -25.51 5.71 4.66
N VAL A 668 -24.46 6.46 5.01
CA VAL A 668 -23.09 6.28 4.54
C VAL A 668 -22.29 5.54 5.61
N ASN A 669 -21.78 4.35 5.26
CA ASN A 669 -20.88 3.62 6.14
C ASN A 669 -19.44 4.19 5.98
N PRO A 670 -18.83 4.75 7.04
CA PRO A 670 -17.51 5.39 6.98
C PRO A 670 -16.41 4.43 6.52
N ASP A 671 -16.39 3.19 7.00
CA ASP A 671 -15.38 2.18 6.63
C ASP A 671 -15.48 1.84 5.14
N ILE A 672 -16.70 1.79 4.62
CA ILE A 672 -16.97 1.54 3.20
C ILE A 672 -16.61 2.76 2.34
N LEU A 673 -16.87 3.98 2.82
CA LEU A 673 -16.52 5.21 2.11
C LEU A 673 -15.00 5.41 2.03
N MET A 674 -14.29 5.21 3.14
CA MET A 674 -12.85 5.42 3.22
C MET A 674 -12.08 4.34 2.46
N GLY A 675 -12.48 3.06 2.59
CA GLY A 675 -11.91 1.98 1.79
C GLY A 675 -12.09 2.18 0.27
N ARG A 676 -13.18 2.82 -0.14
CA ARG A 676 -13.44 3.17 -1.55
C ARG A 676 -12.51 4.25 -2.07
N LEU A 677 -12.41 5.35 -1.32
CA LEU A 677 -11.64 6.52 -1.73
C LEU A 677 -10.13 6.25 -1.72
N ASN A 678 -9.66 5.43 -0.78
CA ASN A 678 -8.25 5.07 -0.69
C ASN A 678 -7.72 4.26 -1.88
N ASN A 679 -8.59 3.74 -2.75
CA ASN A 679 -8.18 2.87 -3.85
C ASN A 679 -8.71 3.30 -5.24
N MET A 680 -8.99 4.60 -5.40
CA MET A 680 -9.49 5.20 -6.65
C MET A 680 -8.39 5.64 -7.63
N GLY A 681 -7.16 5.81 -7.14
CA GLY A 681 -6.05 6.26 -7.96
C GLY A 681 -5.71 5.26 -9.06
N MET A 682 -5.14 5.76 -10.15
CA MET A 682 -4.55 4.92 -11.19
C MET A 682 -3.18 4.36 -10.78
N HIS A 683 -2.59 4.89 -9.71
CA HIS A 683 -1.38 4.39 -9.06
C HIS A 683 -1.68 3.96 -7.62
N SER A 684 -0.82 3.13 -7.06
CA SER A 684 -0.76 2.82 -5.62
C SER A 684 -0.40 4.07 -4.80
N HIS A 685 -0.24 3.92 -3.48
CA HIS A 685 0.23 5.00 -2.63
C HIS A 685 1.73 5.28 -2.85
N SER A 686 2.52 4.22 -3.06
CA SER A 686 3.96 4.28 -3.39
C SER A 686 4.23 4.79 -4.80
N GLY A 687 3.22 4.87 -5.65
CA GLY A 687 3.34 5.44 -6.99
C GLY A 687 3.47 4.42 -8.11
N THR A 688 3.42 3.12 -7.82
CA THR A 688 3.31 2.01 -8.78
C THR A 688 2.02 2.12 -9.60
N PRO A 689 2.06 2.04 -10.94
CA PRO A 689 0.87 2.08 -11.77
C PRO A 689 -0.01 0.83 -11.55
N LYS A 690 -1.32 0.98 -11.73
CA LYS A 690 -2.28 -0.15 -11.73
C LYS A 690 -2.66 -0.51 -13.15
N LEU A 691 -3.24 -1.68 -13.38
CA LEU A 691 -3.67 -2.06 -14.73
C LEU A 691 -4.62 -1.03 -15.42
N SER A 692 -5.48 -0.35 -14.65
CA SER A 692 -6.34 0.71 -15.18
C SER A 692 -5.58 1.89 -15.78
N TRP A 693 -4.32 2.09 -15.37
CA TRP A 693 -3.41 3.09 -15.89
C TRP A 693 -3.07 2.80 -17.36
N PHE A 694 -2.49 1.64 -17.63
CA PHE A 694 -2.11 1.21 -18.97
C PHE A 694 -3.30 1.17 -19.93
N GLU A 695 -4.48 0.76 -19.45
CA GLU A 695 -5.70 0.79 -20.26
C GLU A 695 -6.16 2.20 -20.61
N ALA A 696 -5.94 3.18 -19.73
CA ALA A 696 -6.34 4.56 -19.99
C ALA A 696 -5.51 5.18 -21.12
N LEU A 697 -4.21 4.85 -21.18
CA LEU A 697 -3.30 5.29 -22.24
C LEU A 697 -3.65 4.72 -23.62
N LYS A 698 -4.17 3.49 -23.66
CA LYS A 698 -4.60 2.86 -24.92
C LYS A 698 -5.81 3.55 -25.55
N ILE A 699 -6.61 4.28 -24.78
CA ILE A 699 -7.85 4.86 -25.29
C ILE A 699 -7.56 5.94 -26.33
N LYS A 700 -7.92 5.65 -27.58
CA LYS A 700 -8.16 6.70 -28.58
C LYS A 700 -9.55 7.24 -28.35
N TYR A 701 -9.64 8.49 -27.93
CA TYR A 701 -10.92 9.16 -27.76
C TYR A 701 -11.48 9.70 -29.10
N ASP A 702 -11.31 8.93 -30.17
CA ASP A 702 -12.00 9.14 -31.44
C ASP A 702 -13.35 8.42 -31.37
N TRP A 703 -14.37 9.16 -30.97
CA TRP A 703 -15.72 8.60 -30.76
C TRP A 703 -16.29 8.07 -32.07
N GLU A 704 -16.49 6.75 -32.16
CA GLU A 704 -17.23 6.14 -33.26
C GLU A 704 -18.58 6.84 -33.47
N ASP A 705 -19.05 6.92 -34.71
CA ASP A 705 -20.37 7.45 -35.04
C ASP A 705 -21.47 6.47 -34.65
N VAL A 706 -21.74 6.39 -33.35
CA VAL A 706 -22.88 5.64 -32.81
C VAL A 706 -24.15 6.48 -32.98
N PRO A 707 -25.25 5.92 -33.53
CA PRO A 707 -26.49 6.65 -33.68
C PRO A 707 -27.03 7.15 -32.34
N VAL A 708 -27.11 8.47 -32.18
CA VAL A 708 -27.82 9.10 -31.06
C VAL A 708 -29.33 8.95 -31.32
N GLY A 709 -29.96 7.96 -30.71
CA GLY A 709 -31.40 7.69 -30.83
C GLY A 709 -32.19 8.16 -29.61
N PRO A 710 -33.49 8.49 -29.75
CA PRO A 710 -34.36 8.58 -28.58
C PRO A 710 -34.36 7.22 -27.88
N PRO A 711 -34.35 7.19 -26.54
CA PRO A 711 -34.09 5.97 -25.80
C PRO A 711 -35.11 4.88 -26.13
N GLY A 712 -34.65 3.62 -26.08
CA GLY A 712 -35.55 2.50 -25.84
C GLY A 712 -36.38 2.77 -24.57
N PRO A 713 -37.57 2.15 -24.40
CA PRO A 713 -38.45 2.47 -23.29
C PRO A 713 -37.67 2.38 -21.98
N LEU A 714 -37.73 3.46 -21.18
CA LEU A 714 -37.25 3.48 -19.81
C LEU A 714 -37.65 2.16 -19.16
N GLY A 715 -36.66 1.32 -18.85
CA GLY A 715 -36.74 0.56 -17.62
C GLY A 715 -36.72 1.60 -16.51
N VAL A 716 -37.85 2.28 -16.28
CA VAL A 716 -38.07 3.04 -15.06
C VAL A 716 -37.88 1.98 -13.99
N LEU A 717 -36.74 1.96 -13.32
CA LEU A 717 -36.65 1.35 -12.01
C LEU A 717 -37.53 2.22 -11.14
N THR A 718 -38.84 1.95 -11.20
CA THR A 718 -39.85 2.59 -10.39
C THR A 718 -39.54 2.19 -8.96
N THR A 719 -38.71 2.97 -8.27
CA THR A 719 -38.90 3.12 -6.84
C THR A 719 -40.25 3.81 -6.67
N ASN A 720 -40.96 3.39 -5.63
CA ASN A 720 -42.33 3.79 -5.35
C ASN A 720 -42.45 5.32 -5.42
N PRO A 721 -43.52 5.91 -6.00
CA PRO A 721 -43.72 7.37 -6.00
C PRO A 721 -43.69 8.00 -4.60
N ALA A 722 -43.86 7.20 -3.54
CA ALA A 722 -43.69 7.61 -2.15
C ALA A 722 -42.22 7.81 -1.70
N ASP A 723 -41.25 7.35 -2.50
CA ASP A 723 -39.79 7.47 -2.29
C ASP A 723 -39.17 8.63 -3.13
N LEU A 724 -40.03 9.44 -3.77
CA LEU A 724 -39.66 10.69 -4.44
C LEU A 724 -39.48 11.81 -3.39
N PRO A 725 -38.39 12.60 -3.42
CA PRO A 725 -38.24 13.78 -2.58
C PRO A 725 -39.40 14.76 -2.78
N PRO A 726 -39.75 15.56 -1.77
CA PRO A 726 -40.92 16.45 -1.81
C PRO A 726 -40.96 17.43 -3.00
N ILE A 727 -39.80 17.72 -3.60
CA ILE A 727 -39.60 18.74 -4.66
C ILE A 727 -40.35 18.40 -5.96
N CYS A 728 -40.56 17.11 -6.28
CA CYS A 728 -41.21 16.63 -7.51
C CYS A 728 -42.67 17.06 -7.63
N SER A 729 -43.36 17.22 -6.51
CA SER A 729 -44.76 17.64 -6.49
C SER A 729 -44.97 19.12 -6.89
N GLN A 730 -43.88 19.85 -7.13
CA GLN A 730 -43.87 21.31 -7.29
C GLN A 730 -43.30 21.80 -8.64
N PHE A 731 -42.83 20.89 -9.49
CA PHE A 731 -42.39 21.17 -10.87
C PHE A 731 -43.33 20.48 -11.85
N ASP A 732 -43.73 21.18 -12.91
CA ASP A 732 -44.59 20.63 -13.96
C ASP A 732 -43.75 19.75 -14.89
N VAL A 733 -43.64 18.47 -14.57
CA VAL A 733 -42.91 17.43 -15.32
C VAL A 733 -43.68 16.92 -16.55
N SER A 734 -44.54 17.74 -17.15
CA SER A 734 -45.31 17.39 -18.35
C SER A 734 -44.66 17.81 -19.69
N GLU A 735 -43.60 18.61 -19.63
CA GLU A 735 -42.63 18.85 -20.71
C GLU A 735 -41.36 18.03 -20.46
#